data_AF-A0A4R9IQZ6-F1
#
_entry.id   AF-A0A4R9IQZ6-F1
#
_cell.length_a   1.000
_cell.length_b   1.000
_cell.length_c   1.000
_cell.angle_alpha   90.00
_cell.angle_beta   90.00
_cell.angle_gamma   90.00
#
_symmetry.space_group_name_H-M   'P 1'
#
loop_
_entity.id
_entity.type
_entity.pdbx_description
1 polymer ?
#
loop_
_entity_poly.entity_id
_entity_poly.type
_entity_poly.pdbx_seq_one_letter_code
_entity_poly.pdbx_strand_id
1 'polypeptide(L)'
;MNLKQNWKTIGLCLVITTAIFAEEFDPSSVRSPGCKPGTFSCGYIPSSKEIQDSIPLKRDFNSFEELPKSTDLSSQMPPVGNQGRQNSCVAWATGYAIKSYLLKNKGQASEYDPPFAGGKGNFVFSPAFIYNQQNGGEDKGLYYYKTMEFLKTSGVAPWSSMPYSDKDYLTQPSQSSKQEALKYKIKSFSRLNFKNPDEIKRVLAGKNVVMVGMIIDDAFYKLKGSAIYDENGGQSYGGHAMTIVGYDDQKKSKSGKKGAFKLQNSWGTNWGDKGFGWVSYSMLAKVGQETYAIIDEPATQSTPNLNTIPTKKPILPPNEIKVSKGEFDSKIILTWKNQDLAVAYLIQRKDESEFYDLAYSDKPSFTDLTVSPNSTYAYRIISIGAEEVSEVSSVVEGFTFAETNPNGSLGQVVGLSGLVYVSGSLPNVELSWSELDGASGYTIARADSSLKWKNIGTSKTSNFIDSSPKIGESNFYRVSALVQSKTSGDWSETAVVDVADQTSLPNQVSHLTATNGDFSNKIILTWNAAPGAKIYYLYRFDERAEPSGQFEISGTTYTDTDQSIQNGDQYLYTIISANDFGYAEPSEVVIGKTDPNLMKRAGGATLNPPKQLTSNSVGKDKVVTLKWDSVKDSFEYYIYRKHLKGTGKVGKLEFVSSVEGKKNSYSETFPGNSGDLFLYSVRSKSEFGSESKDSNYVSVFWNEPKAQVKKRTISLEELPSSFVGTWSSMYWNPKSGPQVVGIEITGNGQDFIAKLKLNDKDVRQFTGTWIPGSQTLKANGFLFEISKSLEGNSLAQFQSVKDFENGLELSFTKEK
;
A
#
# COMPACT_ATOMS: atom_id res chain seq x y z
N MET A 1 -20.78 5.75 -94.83
CA MET A 1 -21.29 7.10 -94.53
C MET A 1 -22.04 7.01 -93.20
N ASN A 2 -21.53 7.74 -92.21
CA ASN A 2 -22.13 8.19 -90.95
C ASN A 2 -23.26 7.45 -90.20
N LEU A 3 -23.05 7.49 -88.88
CA LEU A 3 -23.97 7.63 -87.75
C LEU A 3 -24.44 6.38 -86.98
N LYS A 4 -23.84 6.28 -85.79
CA LYS A 4 -24.27 5.56 -84.58
C LYS A 4 -25.75 5.82 -84.24
N GLN A 5 -26.45 4.85 -83.64
CA GLN A 5 -26.82 4.90 -82.20
C GLN A 5 -27.54 3.62 -81.69
N ASN A 6 -26.98 3.07 -80.60
CA ASN A 6 -27.54 2.32 -79.46
C ASN A 6 -28.48 1.10 -79.62
N TRP A 7 -28.09 0.01 -78.95
CA TRP A 7 -28.88 -0.60 -77.86
C TRP A 7 -27.96 -1.21 -76.78
N LYS A 8 -28.37 -1.06 -75.51
CA LYS A 8 -27.67 -1.51 -74.30
C LYS A 8 -27.92 -2.99 -74.02
N THR A 9 -26.95 -3.70 -73.46
CA THR A 9 -27.16 -4.98 -72.77
C THR A 9 -26.45 -4.95 -71.42
N ILE A 10 -27.18 -5.32 -70.38
CA ILE A 10 -26.79 -5.36 -68.97
C ILE A 10 -26.17 -6.74 -68.69
N GLY A 11 -24.94 -6.78 -68.16
CA GLY A 11 -24.31 -7.98 -67.63
C GLY A 11 -24.31 -7.96 -66.10
N LEU A 12 -24.92 -8.99 -65.50
CA LEU A 12 -25.10 -9.19 -64.06
C LEU A 12 -23.81 -9.79 -63.45
N CYS A 13 -23.15 -9.08 -62.53
CA CYS A 13 -22.08 -9.65 -61.68
C CYS A 13 -22.70 -10.14 -60.36
N LEU A 14 -22.60 -11.45 -60.11
CA LEU A 14 -22.98 -12.07 -58.84
C LEU A 14 -21.82 -11.90 -57.84
N VAL A 15 -21.98 -11.04 -56.83
CA VAL A 15 -21.06 -10.96 -55.68
C VAL A 15 -21.62 -11.86 -54.58
N ILE A 16 -20.94 -12.97 -54.31
CA ILE A 16 -21.22 -13.81 -53.13
C ILE A 16 -20.50 -13.16 -51.95
N THR A 17 -21.22 -12.37 -51.15
CA THR A 17 -20.75 -11.95 -49.83
C THR A 17 -21.00 -13.10 -48.86
N THR A 18 -19.96 -13.87 -48.52
CA THR A 18 -20.00 -14.73 -47.33
C THR A 18 -19.94 -13.82 -46.10
N ALA A 19 -21.10 -13.57 -45.49
CA ALA A 19 -21.16 -13.00 -44.15
C ALA A 19 -20.49 -13.99 -43.19
N ILE A 20 -19.28 -13.67 -42.72
CA ILE A 20 -18.65 -14.39 -41.61
C ILE A 20 -19.44 -13.99 -40.37
N PHE A 21 -20.38 -14.83 -39.95
CA PHE A 21 -21.01 -14.69 -38.64
C PHE A 21 -19.94 -15.00 -37.59
N ALA A 22 -19.67 -14.04 -36.70
CA ALA A 22 -18.85 -14.31 -35.53
C ALA A 22 -19.53 -15.41 -34.71
N GLU A 23 -18.82 -16.52 -34.49
CA GLU A 23 -19.34 -17.68 -33.77
C GLU A 23 -19.68 -17.25 -32.33
N GLU A 24 -20.92 -17.51 -31.90
CA GLU A 24 -21.39 -17.10 -30.59
C GLU A 24 -20.67 -17.90 -29.49
N PHE A 25 -20.20 -17.22 -28.44
CA PHE A 25 -19.54 -17.89 -27.33
C PHE A 25 -20.48 -18.87 -26.61
N ASP A 26 -20.08 -20.14 -26.57
CA ASP A 26 -20.74 -21.19 -25.79
C ASP A 26 -20.08 -21.33 -24.42
N PRO A 27 -20.77 -21.02 -23.31
CA PRO A 27 -20.25 -21.24 -21.97
C PRO A 27 -19.85 -22.69 -21.66
N SER A 28 -20.45 -23.68 -22.31
CA SER A 28 -20.13 -25.10 -22.10
C SER A 28 -18.71 -25.46 -22.55
N SER A 29 -18.12 -24.66 -23.45
CA SER A 29 -16.75 -24.82 -23.93
C SER A 29 -15.67 -24.61 -22.85
N VAL A 30 -16.00 -23.85 -21.80
CA VAL A 30 -15.07 -23.50 -20.72
C VAL A 30 -15.51 -23.98 -19.35
N ARG A 31 -16.75 -24.48 -19.22
CA ARG A 31 -17.24 -25.08 -17.97
C ARG A 31 -16.77 -26.52 -17.86
N SER A 32 -15.92 -26.78 -16.86
CA SER A 32 -15.59 -28.14 -16.42
C SER A 32 -16.88 -28.90 -16.10
N PRO A 33 -17.05 -30.18 -16.49
CA PRO A 33 -18.23 -30.97 -16.13
C PRO A 33 -18.39 -31.14 -14.61
N GLY A 34 -17.30 -31.01 -13.85
CA GLY A 34 -17.32 -30.97 -12.39
C GLY A 34 -17.81 -29.63 -11.83
N CYS A 35 -17.89 -28.59 -12.66
CA CYS A 35 -18.33 -27.28 -12.25
C CYS A 35 -19.85 -27.12 -12.36
N LYS A 36 -20.52 -27.41 -11.26
CA LYS A 36 -21.96 -27.27 -11.10
C LYS A 36 -22.28 -26.13 -10.13
N PRO A 37 -23.49 -25.57 -10.19
CA PRO A 37 -23.93 -24.62 -9.18
C PRO A 37 -23.78 -25.21 -7.78
N GLY A 38 -23.11 -24.47 -6.89
CA GLY A 38 -22.79 -24.96 -5.54
C GLY A 38 -21.59 -25.91 -5.44
N THR A 39 -20.78 -26.08 -6.49
CA THR A 39 -19.47 -26.75 -6.38
C THR A 39 -18.37 -25.70 -6.28
N PHE A 40 -17.59 -25.74 -5.20
CA PHE A 40 -16.74 -24.63 -4.76
C PHE A 40 -15.29 -24.70 -5.25
N SER A 41 -15.00 -25.58 -6.21
CA SER A 41 -13.64 -25.90 -6.66
C SER A 41 -13.47 -25.71 -8.17
N CYS A 42 -14.22 -24.78 -8.75
CA CYS A 42 -14.13 -24.47 -10.17
C CYS A 42 -13.13 -23.35 -10.43
N GLY A 43 -11.86 -23.66 -10.67
CA GLY A 43 -10.91 -22.67 -11.18
C GLY A 43 -10.25 -21.83 -10.09
N TYR A 44 -10.78 -20.67 -9.75
CA TYR A 44 -10.18 -19.79 -8.74
C TYR A 44 -10.80 -20.05 -7.37
N ILE A 45 -9.95 -20.28 -6.37
CA ILE A 45 -10.34 -20.47 -4.98
C ILE A 45 -9.86 -19.26 -4.17
N PRO A 46 -10.77 -18.46 -3.58
CA PRO A 46 -10.41 -17.39 -2.66
C PRO A 46 -9.69 -17.91 -1.42
N SER A 47 -8.67 -17.19 -0.96
CA SER A 47 -8.02 -17.48 0.32
C SER A 47 -8.89 -17.01 1.48
N SER A 48 -8.72 -17.58 2.67
CA SER A 48 -9.37 -17.09 3.88
C SER A 48 -8.93 -15.66 4.20
N LYS A 49 -9.73 -14.91 4.98
CA LYS A 49 -9.36 -13.54 5.40
C LYS A 49 -8.02 -13.52 6.12
N GLU A 50 -7.75 -14.52 6.96
CA GLU A 50 -6.47 -14.64 7.68
C GLU A 50 -5.27 -14.67 6.74
N ILE A 51 -5.34 -15.47 5.67
CA ILE A 51 -4.27 -15.55 4.67
C ILE A 51 -4.19 -14.25 3.88
N GLN A 52 -5.32 -13.70 3.45
CA GLN A 52 -5.31 -12.43 2.73
C GLN A 52 -4.66 -11.34 3.58
N ASP A 53 -5.00 -11.27 4.88
CA ASP A 53 -4.47 -10.27 5.81
C ASP A 53 -3.01 -10.48 6.14
N SER A 54 -2.50 -11.71 6.02
CA SER A 54 -1.06 -11.95 6.07
C SER A 54 -0.34 -11.37 4.85
N ILE A 55 -1.00 -11.11 3.72
CA ILE A 55 -0.35 -10.50 2.55
C ILE A 55 -0.53 -8.97 2.62
N PRO A 56 0.56 -8.18 2.68
CA PRO A 56 0.48 -6.73 2.83
C PRO A 56 -0.31 -6.08 1.70
N LEU A 57 -1.13 -5.10 2.06
CA LEU A 57 -1.67 -4.14 1.11
C LEU A 57 -0.56 -3.18 0.72
N LYS A 58 -0.22 -3.13 -0.56
CA LYS A 58 0.73 -2.13 -1.07
C LYS A 58 -0.05 -1.02 -1.78
N ARG A 59 -0.05 0.17 -1.17
CA ARG A 59 -0.89 1.32 -1.58
C ARG A 59 -0.14 2.34 -2.44
N ASP A 60 1.18 2.19 -2.57
CA ASP A 60 2.11 3.14 -3.17
C ASP A 60 2.75 2.61 -4.46
N PHE A 61 2.04 1.78 -5.23
CA PHE A 61 2.49 1.40 -6.57
C PHE A 61 2.62 2.63 -7.46
N ASN A 62 3.84 3.16 -7.57
CA ASN A 62 4.18 4.43 -8.23
C ASN A 62 3.55 5.65 -7.55
N SER A 63 4.37 6.64 -7.21
CA SER A 63 3.95 7.89 -6.56
C SER A 63 3.44 8.92 -7.58
N PHE A 64 2.40 8.57 -8.35
CA PHE A 64 1.74 9.54 -9.21
C PHE A 64 0.92 10.52 -8.36
N GLU A 65 1.20 11.82 -8.47
CA GLU A 65 0.40 12.87 -7.82
C GLU A 65 -1.03 12.91 -8.37
N GLU A 66 -1.21 12.74 -9.68
CA GLU A 66 -2.52 12.56 -10.33
C GLU A 66 -2.53 11.34 -11.26
N LEU A 67 -3.60 10.54 -11.19
CA LEU A 67 -3.80 9.38 -12.06
C LEU A 67 -4.40 9.78 -13.43
N PRO A 68 -3.94 9.16 -14.54
CA PRO A 68 -4.62 9.30 -15.83
C PRO A 68 -6.10 8.93 -15.73
N LYS A 69 -6.98 9.58 -16.51
CA LYS A 69 -8.42 9.23 -16.51
C LYS A 69 -8.72 7.90 -17.18
N SER A 70 -7.79 7.36 -17.95
CA SER A 70 -7.87 6.03 -18.55
C SER A 70 -6.48 5.45 -18.83
N THR A 71 -6.39 4.14 -18.91
CA THR A 71 -5.21 3.39 -19.37
C THR A 71 -5.68 2.10 -20.03
N ASP A 72 -5.12 1.72 -21.17
CA ASP A 72 -5.42 0.46 -21.84
C ASP A 72 -4.12 -0.22 -22.30
N LEU A 73 -3.80 -1.36 -21.69
CA LEU A 73 -2.65 -2.20 -22.00
C LEU A 73 -3.03 -3.42 -22.84
N SER A 74 -4.30 -3.58 -23.23
CA SER A 74 -4.80 -4.79 -23.92
C SER A 74 -4.06 -5.09 -25.24
N SER A 75 -3.59 -4.07 -25.97
CA SER A 75 -2.81 -4.25 -27.20
C SER A 75 -1.39 -4.78 -26.95
N GLN A 76 -0.90 -4.68 -25.72
CA GLN A 76 0.43 -5.12 -25.32
C GLN A 76 0.41 -6.53 -24.73
N MET A 77 -0.77 -7.06 -24.40
CA MET A 77 -0.92 -8.39 -23.82
C MET A 77 -0.65 -9.52 -24.83
N PRO A 78 -0.29 -10.73 -24.36
CA PRO A 78 -0.27 -11.90 -25.24
C PRO A 78 -1.65 -12.18 -25.84
N PRO A 79 -1.71 -12.78 -27.05
CA PRO A 79 -2.97 -13.14 -27.69
C PRO A 79 -3.91 -13.91 -26.75
N VAL A 80 -5.22 -13.65 -26.82
CA VAL A 80 -6.18 -14.33 -25.93
C VAL A 80 -6.19 -15.82 -26.24
N GLY A 81 -5.88 -16.63 -25.22
CA GLY A 81 -5.99 -18.09 -25.27
C GLY A 81 -7.30 -18.63 -24.70
N ASN A 82 -7.44 -19.95 -24.73
CA ASN A 82 -8.62 -20.65 -24.23
C ASN A 82 -8.19 -21.77 -23.26
N GLN A 83 -8.62 -21.67 -22.01
CA GLN A 83 -8.39 -22.67 -20.96
C GLN A 83 -9.19 -23.96 -21.17
N GLY A 84 -10.16 -23.96 -22.09
CA GLY A 84 -11.08 -25.06 -22.31
C GLY A 84 -11.78 -25.46 -21.01
N ARG A 85 -12.02 -26.76 -20.84
CA ARG A 85 -12.83 -27.26 -19.72
C ARG A 85 -12.03 -27.54 -18.44
N GLN A 86 -10.74 -27.19 -18.41
CA GLN A 86 -9.90 -27.37 -17.23
C GLN A 86 -10.03 -26.18 -16.29
N ASN A 87 -10.06 -26.45 -14.97
CA ASN A 87 -10.16 -25.44 -13.92
C ASN A 87 -8.83 -24.69 -13.69
N SER A 88 -8.20 -24.19 -14.76
CA SER A 88 -6.82 -23.67 -14.78
C SER A 88 -6.71 -22.15 -14.92
N CYS A 89 -7.81 -21.41 -14.76
CA CYS A 89 -7.86 -19.95 -14.97
C CYS A 89 -6.79 -19.17 -14.19
N VAL A 90 -6.44 -19.62 -12.97
CA VAL A 90 -5.36 -19.01 -12.17
C VAL A 90 -4.01 -19.12 -12.87
N ALA A 91 -3.68 -20.28 -13.45
CA ALA A 91 -2.43 -20.49 -14.18
C ALA A 91 -2.39 -19.71 -15.50
N TRP A 92 -3.54 -19.57 -16.17
CA TRP A 92 -3.68 -18.73 -17.36
C TRP A 92 -3.50 -17.23 -17.05
N ALA A 93 -4.10 -16.73 -15.97
CA ALA A 93 -3.95 -15.34 -15.56
C ALA A 93 -2.52 -15.04 -15.11
N THR A 94 -1.95 -15.87 -14.23
CA THR A 94 -0.63 -15.63 -13.61
C THR A 94 0.53 -15.89 -14.56
N GLY A 95 0.57 -17.07 -15.19
CA GLY A 95 1.66 -17.51 -16.06
C GLY A 95 1.49 -16.96 -17.47
N TYR A 96 0.45 -17.40 -18.18
CA TYR A 96 0.31 -17.07 -19.60
C TYR A 96 0.09 -15.57 -19.82
N ALA A 97 -0.88 -14.94 -19.18
CA ALA A 97 -1.19 -13.53 -19.42
C ALA A 97 -0.12 -12.62 -18.80
N ILE A 98 0.03 -12.64 -17.47
CA ILE A 98 0.84 -11.65 -16.75
C ILE A 98 2.34 -11.90 -16.92
N LYS A 99 2.85 -13.11 -16.67
CA LYS A 99 4.30 -13.34 -16.80
C LYS A 99 4.77 -13.16 -18.24
N SER A 100 4.01 -13.56 -19.26
CA SER A 100 4.43 -13.31 -20.65
C SER A 100 4.40 -11.82 -20.98
N TYR A 101 3.39 -11.08 -20.50
CA TYR A 101 3.37 -9.62 -20.59
C TYR A 101 4.62 -8.99 -19.97
N LEU A 102 4.99 -9.41 -18.75
CA LEU A 102 6.17 -8.91 -18.06
C LEU A 102 7.47 -9.25 -18.79
N LEU A 103 7.58 -10.45 -19.37
CA LEU A 103 8.73 -10.86 -20.19
C LEU A 103 8.94 -9.90 -21.38
N LYS A 104 7.86 -9.59 -22.12
CA LYS A 104 7.91 -8.67 -23.25
C LYS A 104 8.14 -7.23 -22.80
N ASN A 105 7.47 -6.76 -21.76
CA ASN A 105 7.61 -5.40 -21.24
C ASN A 105 9.04 -5.10 -20.74
N LYS A 106 9.79 -6.14 -20.33
CA LYS A 106 11.21 -6.07 -19.97
C LYS A 106 12.16 -6.13 -21.17
N GLY A 107 11.65 -6.25 -22.40
CA GLY A 107 12.47 -6.43 -23.60
C GLY A 107 13.15 -7.80 -23.70
N GLN A 108 12.75 -8.78 -22.88
CA GLN A 108 13.29 -10.14 -22.91
C GLN A 108 12.62 -11.01 -24.00
N ALA A 109 11.57 -10.49 -24.64
CA ALA A 109 10.93 -11.06 -25.81
C ALA A 109 10.56 -9.94 -26.80
N SER A 110 10.78 -10.15 -28.09
CA SER A 110 10.40 -9.21 -29.15
C SER A 110 8.94 -9.34 -29.55
N GLU A 111 8.40 -10.56 -29.50
CA GLU A 111 7.03 -10.89 -29.88
C GLU A 111 6.48 -12.05 -29.04
N TYR A 112 5.17 -12.29 -29.13
CA TYR A 112 4.53 -13.46 -28.55
C TYR A 112 4.39 -14.54 -29.60
N ASP A 113 4.65 -15.80 -29.24
CA ASP A 113 4.59 -16.93 -30.17
C ASP A 113 3.76 -18.11 -29.62
N PRO A 114 2.53 -17.91 -29.11
CA PRO A 114 1.74 -19.02 -28.58
C PRO A 114 1.43 -20.06 -29.67
N PRO A 115 1.48 -21.37 -29.36
CA PRO A 115 1.24 -22.41 -30.36
C PRO A 115 -0.12 -22.34 -31.06
N PHE A 116 -1.16 -21.88 -30.36
CA PHE A 116 -2.50 -21.70 -30.95
C PHE A 116 -2.58 -20.54 -31.96
N ALA A 117 -1.56 -19.67 -32.02
CA ALA A 117 -1.41 -18.64 -33.05
C ALA A 117 -0.32 -19.01 -34.08
N GLY A 118 0.12 -20.28 -34.12
CA GLY A 118 1.14 -20.77 -35.05
C GLY A 118 2.60 -20.58 -34.60
N GLY A 119 2.83 -20.16 -33.34
CA GLY A 119 4.17 -19.99 -32.79
C GLY A 119 4.76 -21.26 -32.14
N LYS A 120 5.99 -21.16 -31.62
CA LYS A 120 6.68 -22.30 -30.98
C LYS A 120 6.46 -22.37 -29.47
N GLY A 121 6.00 -21.29 -28.85
CA GLY A 121 5.75 -21.20 -27.41
C GLY A 121 6.99 -20.83 -26.59
N ASN A 122 7.99 -20.19 -27.18
CA ASN A 122 9.25 -19.82 -26.50
C ASN A 122 9.13 -18.53 -25.68
N PHE A 123 8.25 -17.62 -26.09
CA PHE A 123 8.07 -16.29 -25.51
C PHE A 123 6.70 -16.10 -24.84
N VAL A 124 6.05 -17.22 -24.51
CA VAL A 124 4.87 -17.29 -23.66
C VAL A 124 5.01 -18.42 -22.65
N PHE A 125 4.46 -18.23 -21.46
CA PHE A 125 4.59 -19.22 -20.38
C PHE A 125 3.47 -20.25 -20.35
N SER A 126 3.81 -21.46 -19.89
CA SER A 126 2.90 -22.60 -19.81
C SER A 126 1.94 -22.51 -18.62
N PRO A 127 0.60 -22.50 -18.83
CA PRO A 127 -0.34 -22.71 -17.74
C PRO A 127 -0.22 -24.11 -17.13
N ALA A 128 0.12 -25.14 -17.92
CA ALA A 128 0.20 -26.53 -17.45
C ALA A 128 1.35 -26.72 -16.44
N PHE A 129 2.46 -26.00 -16.62
CA PHE A 129 3.56 -26.00 -15.67
C PHE A 129 3.11 -25.57 -14.28
N ILE A 130 2.30 -24.52 -14.18
CA ILE A 130 1.79 -24.03 -12.90
C ILE A 130 0.67 -24.95 -12.38
N TYR A 131 -0.29 -25.29 -13.23
CA TYR A 131 -1.51 -25.97 -12.83
C TYR A 131 -1.28 -27.39 -12.34
N ASN A 132 -0.59 -28.21 -13.15
CA ASN A 132 -0.46 -29.64 -12.90
C ASN A 132 0.39 -29.93 -11.64
N GLN A 133 1.27 -29.02 -11.26
CA GLN A 133 2.11 -29.17 -10.07
C GLN A 133 1.38 -28.79 -8.77
N GLN A 134 0.28 -28.03 -8.85
CA GLN A 134 -0.40 -27.47 -7.66
C GLN A 134 -1.83 -27.98 -7.46
N ASN A 135 -2.43 -28.63 -8.45
CA ASN A 135 -3.82 -29.08 -8.40
C ASN A 135 -4.04 -30.33 -7.53
N GLY A 136 -2.97 -30.91 -6.95
CA GLY A 136 -3.06 -32.09 -6.09
C GLY A 136 -3.52 -33.36 -6.82
N GLY A 137 -3.42 -33.41 -8.15
CA GLY A 137 -3.89 -34.54 -8.96
C GLY A 137 -5.38 -34.52 -9.30
N GLU A 138 -6.09 -33.44 -8.98
CA GLU A 138 -7.53 -33.29 -9.25
C GLU A 138 -7.83 -31.95 -9.94
N ASP A 139 -8.83 -31.91 -10.83
CA ASP A 139 -9.24 -30.69 -11.54
C ASP A 139 -10.10 -29.76 -10.65
N LYS A 140 -9.53 -29.24 -9.55
CA LYS A 140 -10.25 -28.50 -8.48
C LYS A 140 -9.87 -27.02 -8.30
N GLY A 141 -9.11 -26.47 -9.25
CA GLY A 141 -8.71 -25.06 -9.21
C GLY A 141 -7.53 -24.76 -8.27
N LEU A 142 -7.09 -23.50 -8.24
CA LEU A 142 -5.92 -23.04 -7.48
C LEU A 142 -6.22 -21.78 -6.65
N TYR A 143 -5.33 -21.52 -5.69
CA TYR A 143 -5.25 -20.27 -4.94
C TYR A 143 -4.23 -19.33 -5.58
N TYR A 144 -4.49 -18.02 -5.59
CA TYR A 144 -3.51 -17.03 -6.06
C TYR A 144 -2.27 -16.99 -5.18
N TYR A 145 -2.43 -16.93 -3.85
CA TYR A 145 -1.27 -16.80 -2.95
C TYR A 145 -0.29 -17.97 -3.10
N LYS A 146 -0.79 -19.22 -3.14
CA LYS A 146 0.06 -20.40 -3.38
C LYS A 146 0.75 -20.34 -4.74
N THR A 147 0.04 -19.88 -5.76
CA THR A 147 0.60 -19.75 -7.11
C THR A 147 1.70 -18.69 -7.16
N MET A 148 1.53 -17.56 -6.49
CA MET A 148 2.57 -16.52 -6.44
C MET A 148 3.78 -16.97 -5.62
N GLU A 149 3.60 -17.66 -4.50
CA GLU A 149 4.71 -18.28 -3.74
C GLU A 149 5.44 -19.36 -4.57
N PHE A 150 4.68 -20.15 -5.33
CA PHE A 150 5.24 -21.09 -6.29
C PHE A 150 6.08 -20.39 -7.37
N LEU A 151 5.58 -19.29 -7.95
CA LEU A 151 6.35 -18.50 -8.92
C LEU A 151 7.58 -17.83 -8.31
N LYS A 152 7.55 -17.45 -7.03
CA LYS A 152 8.70 -16.87 -6.33
C LYS A 152 9.82 -17.88 -6.12
N THR A 153 9.46 -19.13 -5.82
CA THR A 153 10.43 -20.20 -5.49
C THR A 153 10.86 -21.01 -6.71
N SER A 154 9.92 -21.36 -7.58
CA SER A 154 10.09 -22.32 -8.68
C SER A 154 10.07 -21.67 -10.07
N GLY A 155 9.50 -20.47 -10.19
CA GLY A 155 9.32 -19.79 -11.47
C GLY A 155 8.32 -20.49 -12.40
N VAL A 156 8.43 -20.23 -13.70
CA VAL A 156 7.53 -20.82 -14.72
C VAL A 156 8.28 -21.11 -16.02
N ALA A 157 8.05 -22.28 -16.60
CA ALA A 157 8.66 -22.67 -17.86
C ALA A 157 7.90 -22.12 -19.09
N PRO A 158 8.61 -21.84 -20.20
CA PRO A 158 7.98 -21.53 -21.49
C PRO A 158 7.02 -22.64 -21.94
N TRP A 159 6.02 -22.27 -22.74
CA TRP A 159 5.05 -23.22 -23.30
C TRP A 159 5.72 -24.31 -24.15
N SER A 160 6.80 -23.99 -24.86
CA SER A 160 7.58 -24.97 -25.63
C SER A 160 8.20 -26.07 -24.77
N SER A 161 8.49 -25.77 -23.51
CA SER A 161 9.07 -26.70 -22.52
C SER A 161 8.02 -27.61 -21.88
N MET A 162 6.79 -27.11 -21.74
CA MET A 162 5.65 -27.88 -21.24
C MET A 162 4.35 -27.42 -21.92
N PRO A 163 3.94 -28.08 -23.02
CA PRO A 163 2.72 -27.69 -23.73
C PRO A 163 1.46 -27.86 -22.87
N TYR A 164 0.48 -26.99 -23.10
CA TYR A 164 -0.82 -27.04 -22.43
C TYR A 164 -1.86 -27.81 -23.26
N SER A 165 -2.68 -28.60 -22.56
CA SER A 165 -3.89 -29.24 -23.08
C SER A 165 -4.96 -29.19 -21.99
N ASP A 166 -6.17 -28.75 -22.32
CA ASP A 166 -7.29 -28.71 -21.37
C ASP A 166 -7.78 -30.11 -20.96
N LYS A 167 -7.28 -31.15 -21.63
CA LYS A 167 -7.53 -32.57 -21.34
C LYS A 167 -6.46 -33.21 -20.45
N ASP A 168 -5.40 -32.47 -20.10
CA ASP A 168 -4.28 -32.99 -19.30
C ASP A 168 -3.96 -32.07 -18.12
N TYR A 169 -4.40 -32.50 -16.94
CA TYR A 169 -4.08 -31.87 -15.67
C TYR A 169 -3.12 -32.71 -14.81
N LEU A 170 -2.61 -33.84 -15.33
CA LEU A 170 -1.86 -34.82 -14.53
C LEU A 170 -0.37 -34.84 -14.86
N THR A 171 0.00 -34.60 -16.12
CA THR A 171 1.39 -34.66 -16.56
C THR A 171 2.26 -33.67 -15.79
N GLN A 172 3.34 -34.17 -15.18
CA GLN A 172 4.32 -33.37 -14.44
C GLN A 172 5.47 -32.92 -15.35
N PRO A 173 6.11 -31.76 -15.08
CA PRO A 173 7.22 -31.28 -15.88
C PRO A 173 8.47 -32.15 -15.76
N SER A 174 9.24 -32.18 -16.85
CA SER A 174 10.58 -32.76 -16.89
C SER A 174 11.55 -32.00 -15.98
N GLN A 175 12.67 -32.65 -15.63
CA GLN A 175 13.72 -31.99 -14.85
C GLN A 175 14.32 -30.78 -15.59
N SER A 176 14.47 -30.87 -16.92
CA SER A 176 14.93 -29.74 -17.75
C SER A 176 13.96 -28.56 -17.71
N SER A 177 12.65 -28.81 -17.76
CA SER A 177 11.63 -27.76 -17.68
C SER A 177 11.65 -27.08 -16.31
N LYS A 178 11.86 -27.84 -15.23
CA LYS A 178 12.02 -27.28 -13.87
C LYS A 178 13.26 -26.39 -13.77
N GLN A 179 14.39 -26.82 -14.34
CA GLN A 179 15.62 -26.01 -14.36
C GLN A 179 15.46 -24.73 -15.19
N GLU A 180 14.76 -24.82 -16.32
CA GLU A 180 14.47 -23.65 -17.16
C GLU A 180 13.56 -22.64 -16.44
N ALA A 181 12.55 -23.11 -15.70
CA ALA A 181 11.63 -22.27 -14.95
C ALA A 181 12.31 -21.37 -13.91
N LEU A 182 13.43 -21.80 -13.33
CA LEU A 182 14.18 -21.02 -12.33
C LEU A 182 14.69 -19.68 -12.87
N LYS A 183 14.80 -19.52 -14.19
CA LYS A 183 15.16 -18.26 -14.85
C LYS A 183 14.04 -17.21 -14.83
N TYR A 184 12.81 -17.63 -14.58
CA TYR A 184 11.61 -16.81 -14.73
C TYR A 184 10.81 -16.70 -13.42
N LYS A 185 11.50 -16.67 -12.28
CA LYS A 185 10.92 -16.39 -10.97
C LYS A 185 10.33 -14.99 -10.91
N ILE A 186 9.42 -14.75 -9.96
CA ILE A 186 8.99 -13.41 -9.57
C ILE A 186 9.79 -12.93 -8.36
N LYS A 187 10.01 -11.62 -8.24
CA LYS A 187 10.68 -11.02 -7.08
C LYS A 187 9.76 -11.11 -5.85
N SER A 188 8.54 -10.61 -6.02
CA SER A 188 7.52 -10.60 -4.98
C SER A 188 6.14 -10.31 -5.58
N PHE A 189 5.14 -10.15 -4.73
CA PHE A 189 3.79 -9.75 -5.12
C PHE A 189 3.21 -8.90 -4.00
N SER A 190 2.13 -8.17 -4.28
CA SER A 190 1.43 -7.41 -3.24
C SER A 190 -0.07 -7.46 -3.43
N ARG A 191 -0.80 -7.45 -2.32
CA ARG A 191 -2.25 -7.35 -2.32
C ARG A 191 -2.66 -5.92 -2.64
N LEU A 192 -3.72 -5.80 -3.43
CA LEU A 192 -4.40 -4.55 -3.73
C LEU A 192 -5.81 -4.62 -3.14
N ASN A 193 -6.33 -3.49 -2.69
CA ASN A 193 -7.70 -3.41 -2.24
C ASN A 193 -8.65 -3.25 -3.45
N PHE A 194 -9.32 -4.33 -3.85
CA PHE A 194 -10.29 -4.32 -4.95
C PHE A 194 -11.52 -3.42 -4.70
N LYS A 195 -11.75 -3.00 -3.45
CA LYS A 195 -12.81 -2.03 -3.07
C LYS A 195 -12.37 -0.59 -3.30
N ASN A 196 -11.09 -0.35 -3.58
CA ASN A 196 -10.49 0.95 -3.86
C ASN A 196 -9.86 0.97 -5.26
N PRO A 197 -10.59 1.45 -6.29
CA PRO A 197 -10.15 1.41 -7.68
C PRO A 197 -8.79 2.06 -7.91
N ASP A 198 -8.47 3.11 -7.16
CA ASP A 198 -7.25 3.88 -7.37
C ASP A 198 -5.97 3.07 -7.07
N GLU A 199 -6.04 2.04 -6.20
CA GLU A 199 -4.92 1.12 -5.98
C GLU A 199 -4.63 0.27 -7.23
N ILE A 200 -5.66 -0.19 -7.93
CA ILE A 200 -5.53 -0.94 -9.18
C ILE A 200 -5.07 -0.01 -10.31
N LYS A 201 -5.64 1.19 -10.42
CA LYS A 201 -5.27 2.19 -11.44
C LYS A 201 -3.80 2.59 -11.36
N ARG A 202 -3.25 2.75 -10.16
CA ARG A 202 -1.83 3.04 -9.91
C ARG A 202 -0.89 2.01 -10.54
N VAL A 203 -1.23 0.73 -10.43
CA VAL A 203 -0.46 -0.36 -11.06
C VAL A 203 -0.54 -0.27 -12.58
N LEU A 204 -1.74 -0.05 -13.13
CA LEU A 204 -1.98 0.07 -14.58
C LEU A 204 -1.28 1.29 -15.18
N ALA A 205 -1.34 2.44 -14.52
CA ALA A 205 -0.67 3.67 -14.93
C ALA A 205 0.85 3.49 -15.02
N GLY A 206 1.43 2.68 -14.12
CA GLY A 206 2.83 2.25 -14.14
C GLY A 206 3.18 1.18 -15.18
N LYS A 207 2.31 0.92 -16.16
CA LYS A 207 2.50 -0.10 -17.21
C LYS A 207 2.68 -1.52 -16.67
N ASN A 208 2.02 -1.82 -15.54
CA ASN A 208 1.89 -3.17 -15.02
C ASN A 208 0.41 -3.61 -15.04
N VAL A 209 0.14 -4.90 -14.85
CA VAL A 209 -1.22 -5.48 -14.91
C VAL A 209 -1.57 -6.16 -13.59
N VAL A 210 -2.86 -6.36 -13.34
CA VAL A 210 -3.37 -6.80 -12.02
C VAL A 210 -4.10 -8.13 -12.15
N MET A 211 -3.76 -9.09 -11.29
CA MET A 211 -4.55 -10.31 -11.10
C MET A 211 -5.85 -9.96 -10.40
N VAL A 212 -6.95 -10.52 -10.86
CA VAL A 212 -8.26 -10.38 -10.21
C VAL A 212 -8.94 -11.73 -10.09
N GLY A 213 -9.46 -11.99 -8.90
CA GLY A 213 -10.33 -13.13 -8.61
C GLY A 213 -11.70 -12.61 -8.21
N MET A 214 -12.74 -13.05 -8.90
CA MET A 214 -14.11 -12.60 -8.62
C MET A 214 -15.11 -13.75 -8.73
N ILE A 215 -16.21 -13.64 -7.99
CA ILE A 215 -17.35 -14.54 -8.16
C ILE A 215 -18.09 -14.14 -9.45
N ILE A 216 -18.37 -15.12 -10.31
CA ILE A 216 -19.04 -14.92 -11.60
C ILE A 216 -20.40 -15.61 -11.66
N ASP A 217 -21.26 -15.13 -12.57
CA ASP A 217 -22.61 -15.62 -12.80
C ASP A 217 -22.99 -15.67 -14.29
N ASP A 218 -24.24 -15.97 -14.61
CA ASP A 218 -24.73 -16.03 -16.00
C ASP A 218 -24.60 -14.69 -16.74
N ALA A 219 -24.78 -13.56 -16.06
CA ALA A 219 -24.64 -12.25 -16.68
C ALA A 219 -23.19 -12.02 -17.14
N PHE A 220 -22.21 -12.47 -16.36
CA PHE A 220 -20.81 -12.43 -16.76
C PHE A 220 -20.50 -13.35 -17.96
N TYR A 221 -21.02 -14.59 -17.97
CA TYR A 221 -20.86 -15.51 -19.10
C TYR A 221 -21.43 -14.94 -20.41
N LYS A 222 -22.50 -14.14 -20.33
CA LYS A 222 -23.21 -13.57 -21.49
C LYS A 222 -22.68 -12.21 -21.94
N LEU A 223 -21.57 -11.72 -21.38
CA LEU A 223 -20.94 -10.49 -21.85
C LEU A 223 -20.55 -10.59 -23.33
N LYS A 224 -20.88 -9.54 -24.09
CA LYS A 224 -20.61 -9.43 -25.53
C LYS A 224 -20.22 -8.02 -25.90
N GLY A 225 -19.27 -7.88 -26.83
CA GLY A 225 -18.80 -6.59 -27.32
C GLY A 225 -18.38 -5.66 -26.19
N SER A 226 -18.72 -4.38 -26.29
CA SER A 226 -18.36 -3.36 -25.32
C SER A 226 -19.25 -3.32 -24.06
N ALA A 227 -20.01 -4.37 -23.77
CA ALA A 227 -20.86 -4.43 -22.59
C ALA A 227 -20.03 -4.39 -21.30
N ILE A 228 -20.58 -3.76 -20.26
CA ILE A 228 -19.97 -3.65 -18.94
C ILE A 228 -20.76 -4.52 -17.99
N TYR A 229 -20.07 -5.41 -17.28
CA TYR A 229 -20.64 -6.16 -16.16
C TYR A 229 -20.84 -5.23 -14.97
N ASP A 230 -22.10 -4.99 -14.64
CA ASP A 230 -22.51 -3.99 -13.68
C ASP A 230 -23.57 -4.46 -12.68
N GLU A 231 -24.26 -5.58 -12.93
CA GLU A 231 -25.24 -6.18 -12.03
C GLU A 231 -25.13 -7.72 -12.11
N ASN A 232 -25.42 -8.41 -10.99
CA ASN A 232 -25.55 -9.86 -11.01
C ASN A 232 -26.76 -10.29 -11.84
N GLY A 233 -26.70 -11.46 -12.46
CA GLY A 233 -27.85 -12.06 -13.12
C GLY A 233 -27.73 -13.57 -13.24
N GLY A 234 -28.84 -14.26 -12.98
CA GLY A 234 -28.95 -15.71 -13.09
C GLY A 234 -28.17 -16.46 -12.01
N GLN A 235 -27.56 -17.58 -12.40
CA GLN A 235 -26.91 -18.51 -11.49
C GLN A 235 -25.42 -18.18 -11.27
N SER A 236 -24.94 -18.33 -10.03
CA SER A 236 -23.51 -18.22 -9.71
C SER A 236 -22.77 -19.54 -9.92
N TYR A 237 -21.54 -19.46 -10.43
CA TYR A 237 -20.71 -20.62 -10.81
C TYR A 237 -19.38 -20.72 -10.06
N GLY A 238 -19.18 -19.90 -9.02
CA GLY A 238 -17.96 -19.89 -8.23
C GLY A 238 -16.96 -18.80 -8.63
N GLY A 239 -15.71 -18.99 -8.27
CA GLY A 239 -14.63 -18.03 -8.48
C GLY A 239 -13.97 -18.18 -9.84
N HIS A 240 -13.62 -17.05 -10.47
CA HIS A 240 -12.87 -17.02 -11.73
C HIS A 240 -11.69 -16.06 -11.67
N ALA A 241 -10.58 -16.46 -12.29
CA ALA A 241 -9.32 -15.72 -12.32
C ALA A 241 -9.08 -15.10 -13.69
N MET A 242 -8.75 -13.81 -13.70
CA MET A 242 -8.52 -13.00 -14.90
C MET A 242 -7.44 -11.95 -14.65
N THR A 243 -7.10 -11.20 -15.69
CA THR A 243 -6.13 -10.10 -15.62
C THR A 243 -6.83 -8.78 -15.93
N ILE A 244 -6.73 -7.80 -15.04
CA ILE A 244 -7.09 -6.41 -15.33
C ILE A 244 -5.95 -5.79 -16.15
N VAL A 245 -6.30 -5.28 -17.33
CA VAL A 245 -5.37 -4.75 -18.33
C VAL A 245 -5.62 -3.28 -18.66
N GLY A 246 -6.61 -2.66 -18.03
CA GLY A 246 -6.92 -1.26 -18.26
C GLY A 246 -8.09 -0.75 -17.42
N TYR A 247 -8.33 0.54 -17.50
CA TYR A 247 -9.45 1.22 -16.87
C TYR A 247 -9.85 2.47 -17.64
N ASP A 248 -11.08 2.92 -17.44
CA ASP A 248 -11.63 4.13 -18.04
C ASP A 248 -12.67 4.74 -17.09
N ASP A 249 -12.34 5.90 -16.50
CA ASP A 249 -13.19 6.61 -15.53
C ASP A 249 -14.44 7.24 -16.19
N GLN A 250 -14.47 7.36 -17.51
CA GLN A 250 -15.59 7.96 -18.24
C GLN A 250 -16.60 6.92 -18.74
N LYS A 251 -16.30 5.62 -18.62
CA LYS A 251 -17.29 4.59 -18.97
C LYS A 251 -18.52 4.69 -18.10
N LYS A 252 -19.67 4.49 -18.73
CA LYS A 252 -20.97 4.43 -18.05
C LYS A 252 -21.65 3.13 -18.43
N SER A 253 -21.97 2.31 -17.44
CA SER A 253 -22.69 1.06 -17.65
C SER A 253 -24.17 1.30 -17.96
N LYS A 254 -24.89 0.24 -18.35
CA LYS A 254 -26.33 0.34 -18.65
C LYS A 254 -27.15 0.74 -17.42
N SER A 255 -26.74 0.30 -16.24
CA SER A 255 -27.32 0.72 -14.97
C SER A 255 -26.88 2.13 -14.53
N GLY A 256 -26.01 2.80 -15.28
CA GLY A 256 -25.57 4.17 -15.00
C GLY A 256 -24.34 4.29 -14.11
N LYS A 257 -23.72 3.17 -13.71
CA LYS A 257 -22.49 3.16 -12.90
C LYS A 257 -21.32 3.75 -13.71
N LYS A 258 -20.57 4.65 -13.09
CA LYS A 258 -19.42 5.35 -13.71
C LYS A 258 -18.11 4.60 -13.42
N GLY A 259 -17.25 4.53 -14.42
CA GLY A 259 -15.93 3.92 -14.36
C GLY A 259 -15.97 2.39 -14.51
N ALA A 260 -15.01 1.84 -15.26
CA ALA A 260 -14.88 0.39 -15.43
C ALA A 260 -13.43 -0.05 -15.65
N PHE A 261 -13.12 -1.28 -15.20
CA PHE A 261 -11.88 -1.99 -15.49
C PHE A 261 -12.04 -2.89 -16.71
N LYS A 262 -11.00 -2.98 -17.54
CA LYS A 262 -10.91 -3.89 -18.68
C LYS A 262 -10.22 -5.17 -18.24
N LEU A 263 -10.82 -6.32 -18.54
CA LEU A 263 -10.34 -7.65 -18.22
C LEU A 263 -9.87 -8.35 -19.50
N GLN A 264 -8.73 -9.04 -19.42
CA GLN A 264 -8.41 -10.13 -20.32
C GLN A 264 -8.85 -11.44 -19.69
N ASN A 265 -9.64 -12.22 -20.44
CA ASN A 265 -10.12 -13.52 -20.02
C ASN A 265 -9.36 -14.65 -20.74
N SER A 266 -9.56 -15.89 -20.31
CA SER A 266 -8.96 -17.10 -20.89
C SER A 266 -10.01 -18.02 -21.52
N TRP A 267 -11.06 -17.44 -22.10
CA TRP A 267 -12.19 -18.17 -22.73
C TRP A 267 -12.19 -18.05 -24.26
N GLY A 268 -11.05 -17.69 -24.85
CA GLY A 268 -10.93 -17.45 -26.28
C GLY A 268 -11.54 -16.13 -26.74
N THR A 269 -11.38 -15.87 -28.04
CA THR A 269 -11.77 -14.58 -28.66
C THR A 269 -13.27 -14.41 -28.88
N ASN A 270 -14.07 -15.48 -28.77
CA ASN A 270 -15.51 -15.42 -28.99
C ASN A 270 -16.25 -14.80 -27.79
N TRP A 271 -15.64 -14.80 -26.61
CA TRP A 271 -16.20 -14.19 -25.41
C TRP A 271 -15.96 -12.66 -25.38
N GLY A 272 -16.96 -11.90 -24.94
CA GLY A 272 -16.83 -10.44 -24.77
C GLY A 272 -16.54 -9.72 -26.09
N ASP A 273 -15.52 -8.85 -26.07
CA ASP A 273 -14.92 -8.19 -27.23
C ASP A 273 -13.54 -8.80 -27.48
N LYS A 274 -13.49 -9.81 -28.36
CA LYS A 274 -12.24 -10.52 -28.73
C LYS A 274 -11.48 -11.08 -27.53
N GLY A 275 -12.20 -11.57 -26.52
CA GLY A 275 -11.65 -12.12 -25.28
C GLY A 275 -11.43 -11.12 -24.16
N PHE A 276 -11.80 -9.84 -24.39
CA PHE A 276 -11.78 -8.80 -23.38
C PHE A 276 -13.20 -8.46 -22.91
N GLY A 277 -13.32 -8.07 -21.65
CA GLY A 277 -14.60 -7.64 -21.07
C GLY A 277 -14.41 -6.44 -20.15
N TRP A 278 -15.50 -5.74 -19.82
CA TRP A 278 -15.45 -4.64 -18.86
C TRP A 278 -16.25 -4.98 -17.61
N VAL A 279 -15.75 -4.59 -16.45
CA VAL A 279 -16.46 -4.66 -15.16
C VAL A 279 -16.48 -3.28 -14.52
N SER A 280 -17.66 -2.80 -14.13
CA SER A 280 -17.75 -1.50 -13.44
C SER A 280 -17.02 -1.54 -12.09
N TYR A 281 -16.49 -0.40 -11.63
CA TYR A 281 -15.76 -0.34 -10.36
C TYR A 281 -16.59 -0.86 -9.17
N SER A 282 -17.86 -0.47 -9.12
CA SER A 282 -18.79 -0.91 -8.06
C SER A 282 -19.08 -2.40 -8.13
N MET A 283 -19.19 -2.94 -9.35
CA MET A 283 -19.37 -4.38 -9.52
C MET A 283 -18.15 -5.16 -9.02
N LEU A 284 -16.94 -4.72 -9.37
CA LEU A 284 -15.73 -5.35 -8.84
C LEU A 284 -15.64 -5.25 -7.31
N ALA A 285 -15.99 -4.11 -6.71
CA ALA A 285 -16.03 -3.97 -5.26
C ALA A 285 -17.02 -4.98 -4.61
N LYS A 286 -18.16 -5.23 -5.27
CA LYS A 286 -19.22 -6.14 -4.81
C LYS A 286 -18.85 -7.62 -4.89
N VAL A 287 -18.20 -8.06 -5.98
CA VAL A 287 -17.97 -9.50 -6.26
C VAL A 287 -16.51 -9.94 -6.26
N GLY A 288 -15.58 -8.97 -6.25
CA GLY A 288 -14.16 -9.21 -6.10
C GLY A 288 -13.85 -9.94 -4.80
N GLN A 289 -12.87 -10.83 -4.85
CA GLN A 289 -12.40 -11.60 -3.71
C GLN A 289 -10.96 -11.25 -3.38
N GLU A 290 -10.11 -11.16 -4.42
CA GLU A 290 -8.70 -10.84 -4.28
C GLU A 290 -8.20 -10.09 -5.51
N THR A 291 -7.29 -9.14 -5.30
CA THR A 291 -6.50 -8.52 -6.37
C THR A 291 -5.03 -8.44 -5.95
N TYR A 292 -4.14 -8.72 -6.89
CA TYR A 292 -2.70 -8.74 -6.64
C TYR A 292 -1.92 -8.18 -7.82
N ALA A 293 -0.78 -7.55 -7.56
CA ALA A 293 0.20 -7.19 -8.58
C ALA A 293 1.47 -8.03 -8.40
N ILE A 294 2.01 -8.54 -9.51
CA ILE A 294 3.32 -9.19 -9.54
C ILE A 294 4.40 -8.11 -9.61
N ILE A 295 5.43 -8.25 -8.79
CA ILE A 295 6.67 -7.49 -8.84
C ILE A 295 7.72 -8.45 -9.38
N ASP A 296 8.27 -8.13 -10.54
CA ASP A 296 9.16 -9.02 -11.29
C ASP A 296 10.56 -8.41 -11.39
N GLU A 297 11.62 -9.23 -11.41
CA GLU A 297 13.00 -8.71 -11.29
C GLU A 297 13.44 -7.86 -12.50
N PRO A 298 14.10 -6.71 -12.32
CA PRO A 298 14.73 -6.02 -13.45
C PRO A 298 15.79 -6.93 -14.09
N ALA A 299 16.03 -6.78 -15.40
CA ALA A 299 17.01 -7.59 -16.12
C ALA A 299 18.41 -7.48 -15.48
N THR A 300 19.20 -8.56 -15.57
CA THR A 300 20.62 -8.55 -15.21
C THR A 300 21.37 -7.53 -16.07
N GLN A 301 21.64 -6.36 -15.49
CA GLN A 301 22.61 -5.42 -16.06
C GLN A 301 24.02 -5.81 -15.60
N SER A 302 25.05 -5.53 -16.39
CA SER A 302 26.44 -5.83 -16.03
C SER A 302 27.08 -4.82 -15.06
N THR A 303 26.30 -3.82 -14.65
CA THR A 303 26.50 -2.86 -13.55
C THR A 303 25.15 -2.16 -13.40
N PRO A 304 24.63 -1.87 -12.19
CA PRO A 304 23.33 -1.24 -12.06
C PRO A 304 23.42 0.21 -12.54
N ASN A 305 22.90 0.52 -13.72
CA ASN A 305 22.82 1.92 -14.15
C ASN A 305 21.69 2.61 -13.38
N LEU A 306 22.04 3.58 -12.54
CA LEU A 306 21.09 4.52 -11.95
C LEU A 306 20.57 5.46 -13.05
N ASN A 307 19.48 5.04 -13.70
CA ASN A 307 18.77 5.87 -14.69
C ASN A 307 17.88 6.94 -14.03
N THR A 308 17.80 6.96 -12.70
CA THR A 308 16.97 7.90 -11.94
C THR A 308 17.85 8.87 -11.16
N ILE A 309 17.67 10.15 -11.45
CA ILE A 309 18.28 11.26 -10.72
C ILE A 309 17.75 11.22 -9.27
N PRO A 310 18.61 11.16 -8.24
CA PRO A 310 18.17 11.26 -6.86
C PRO A 310 17.59 12.65 -6.61
N THR A 311 16.26 12.75 -6.56
CA THR A 311 15.56 14.00 -6.20
C THR A 311 15.42 14.11 -4.70
N LYS A 312 15.49 15.33 -4.16
CA LYS A 312 15.12 15.61 -2.76
C LYS A 312 13.70 15.10 -2.50
N LYS A 313 13.54 14.20 -1.53
CA LYS A 313 12.24 13.65 -1.12
C LYS A 313 11.36 14.78 -0.58
N PRO A 314 10.17 15.05 -1.16
CA PRO A 314 9.25 16.04 -0.61
C PRO A 314 8.60 15.52 0.67
N ILE A 315 8.21 16.42 1.56
CA ILE A 315 7.35 16.06 2.69
C ILE A 315 5.94 15.69 2.20
N LEU A 316 5.44 14.53 2.64
CA LEU A 316 4.14 14.01 2.21
C LEU A 316 3.03 14.33 3.22
N PRO A 317 1.76 14.48 2.78
CA PRO A 317 0.62 14.56 3.69
C PRO A 317 0.47 13.28 4.51
N PRO A 318 -0.02 13.36 5.76
CA PRO A 318 -0.39 12.18 6.53
C PRO A 318 -1.37 11.29 5.77
N ASN A 319 -1.10 9.99 5.78
CA ASN A 319 -1.94 8.95 5.22
C ASN A 319 -2.20 7.84 6.25
N GLU A 320 -3.04 6.86 5.88
CA GLU A 320 -3.51 5.82 6.81
C GLU A 320 -4.14 6.39 8.08
N ILE A 321 -4.85 7.51 7.95
CA ILE A 321 -5.46 8.20 9.07
C ILE A 321 -6.63 7.34 9.59
N LYS A 322 -6.54 6.89 10.83
CA LYS A 322 -7.63 6.25 11.57
C LYS A 322 -8.15 7.22 12.61
N VAL A 323 -9.46 7.20 12.81
CA VAL A 323 -10.17 8.06 13.74
C VAL A 323 -11.20 7.23 14.50
N SER A 324 -11.36 7.47 15.80
CA SER A 324 -12.38 6.79 16.60
C SER A 324 -13.79 7.15 16.14
N LYS A 325 -14.64 6.13 16.03
CA LYS A 325 -16.02 6.16 15.54
C LYS A 325 -16.94 5.57 16.61
N GLY A 326 -17.15 6.29 17.71
CA GLY A 326 -18.05 5.90 18.78
C GLY A 326 -17.49 4.91 19.80
N GLU A 327 -16.17 4.68 19.83
CA GLU A 327 -15.56 3.95 20.96
C GLU A 327 -15.60 4.77 22.26
N PHE A 328 -15.72 6.09 22.16
CA PHE A 328 -15.71 7.01 23.29
C PHE A 328 -16.82 8.06 23.15
N ASP A 329 -17.26 8.60 24.27
CA ASP A 329 -18.27 9.66 24.40
C ASP A 329 -17.67 11.07 24.53
N SER A 330 -16.44 11.14 25.04
CA SER A 330 -15.80 12.36 25.54
C SER A 330 -14.48 12.67 24.85
N LYS A 331 -14.05 11.83 23.90
CA LYS A 331 -12.83 12.03 23.13
C LYS A 331 -12.89 11.47 21.72
N ILE A 332 -12.13 12.07 20.81
CA ILE A 332 -11.80 11.48 19.51
C ILE A 332 -10.30 11.21 19.45
N ILE A 333 -9.91 9.98 19.13
CA ILE A 333 -8.52 9.59 18.94
C ILE A 333 -8.22 9.53 17.44
N LEU A 334 -7.17 10.21 17.00
CA LEU A 334 -6.60 10.16 15.66
C LEU A 334 -5.23 9.50 15.70
N THR A 335 -4.93 8.69 14.69
CA THR A 335 -3.60 8.12 14.42
C THR A 335 -3.36 8.05 12.92
N TRP A 336 -2.11 8.15 12.48
CA TRP A 336 -1.73 8.13 11.07
C TRP A 336 -0.33 7.54 10.89
N LYS A 337 0.06 7.19 9.67
CA LYS A 337 1.42 6.72 9.39
C LYS A 337 2.44 7.84 9.63
N ASN A 338 3.52 7.54 10.36
CA ASN A 338 4.62 8.48 10.56
C ASN A 338 5.26 8.89 9.21
N GLN A 339 5.60 10.17 9.07
CA GLN A 339 6.23 10.72 7.86
C GLN A 339 7.70 11.06 8.15
N ASP A 340 8.63 10.54 7.35
CA ASP A 340 10.08 10.58 7.62
C ASP A 340 10.65 11.99 7.84
N LEU A 341 10.11 13.00 7.16
CA LEU A 341 10.58 14.39 7.23
C LEU A 341 9.78 15.27 8.19
N ALA A 342 8.74 14.73 8.83
CA ALA A 342 7.89 15.50 9.73
C ALA A 342 8.55 15.64 11.10
N VAL A 343 8.65 16.89 11.57
CA VAL A 343 9.05 17.24 12.94
C VAL A 343 7.84 17.58 13.81
N ALA A 344 6.70 17.88 13.19
CA ALA A 344 5.40 18.06 13.85
C ALA A 344 4.26 17.81 12.86
N TYR A 345 3.04 17.76 13.37
CA TYR A 345 1.80 17.67 12.60
C TYR A 345 0.82 18.75 13.07
N LEU A 346 0.14 19.40 12.14
CA LEU A 346 -0.96 20.32 12.42
C LEU A 346 -2.29 19.60 12.17
N ILE A 347 -3.09 19.47 13.23
CA ILE A 347 -4.42 18.87 13.18
C ILE A 347 -5.42 20.01 12.96
N GLN A 348 -6.22 19.90 11.90
CA GLN A 348 -7.33 20.78 11.63
C GLN A 348 -8.66 20.06 11.84
N ARG A 349 -9.63 20.73 12.47
CA ARG A 349 -10.99 20.24 12.65
C ARG A 349 -11.96 21.14 11.90
N LYS A 350 -12.96 20.54 11.27
CA LYS A 350 -14.04 21.27 10.62
C LYS A 350 -15.06 21.73 11.65
N ASP A 351 -15.43 23.01 11.60
CA ASP A 351 -16.63 23.54 12.27
C ASP A 351 -17.80 23.67 11.28
N GLU A 352 -18.83 24.47 11.58
CA GLU A 352 -20.05 24.64 10.77
C GLU A 352 -19.83 24.70 9.24
N SER A 353 -18.76 25.33 8.75
CA SER A 353 -18.42 25.37 7.31
C SER A 353 -16.93 25.21 7.00
N GLU A 354 -16.03 25.72 7.84
CA GLU A 354 -14.60 25.82 7.54
C GLU A 354 -13.73 24.97 8.47
N PHE A 355 -12.54 24.59 7.97
CA PHE A 355 -11.50 23.97 8.79
C PHE A 355 -10.69 25.02 9.53
N TYR A 356 -10.36 24.75 10.79
CA TYR A 356 -9.50 25.61 11.61
C TYR A 356 -8.39 24.79 12.30
N ASP A 357 -7.31 25.47 12.67
CA ASP A 357 -6.17 24.90 13.40
C ASP A 357 -6.59 24.51 14.83
N LEU A 358 -6.67 23.20 15.08
CA LEU A 358 -7.09 22.65 16.37
C LEU A 358 -5.92 22.59 17.35
N ALA A 359 -4.83 21.93 16.94
CA ALA A 359 -3.69 21.61 17.77
C ALA A 359 -2.48 21.15 16.93
N TYR A 360 -1.30 21.18 17.52
CA TYR A 360 -0.13 20.46 17.01
C TYR A 360 0.10 19.13 17.75
N SER A 361 0.78 18.20 17.09
CA SER A 361 1.33 16.99 17.69
C SER A 361 2.76 16.75 17.19
N ASP A 362 3.66 16.34 18.08
CA ASP A 362 5.01 15.85 17.76
C ASP A 362 5.02 14.34 17.50
N LYS A 363 3.86 13.69 17.62
CA LYS A 363 3.65 12.26 17.42
C LYS A 363 2.65 12.01 16.29
N PRO A 364 2.67 10.82 15.67
CA PRO A 364 1.70 10.44 14.65
C PRO A 364 0.31 10.08 15.23
N SER A 365 -0.10 10.75 16.31
CA SER A 365 -1.37 10.57 17.01
C SER A 365 -1.82 11.85 17.68
N PHE A 366 -3.13 11.98 17.90
CA PHE A 366 -3.72 13.10 18.64
C PHE A 366 -5.05 12.69 19.30
N THR A 367 -5.28 13.13 20.54
CA THR A 367 -6.56 12.95 21.24
C THR A 367 -7.28 14.29 21.42
N ASP A 368 -8.41 14.44 20.74
CA ASP A 368 -9.31 15.58 20.88
C ASP A 368 -10.24 15.38 22.08
N LEU A 369 -10.00 16.09 23.17
CA LEU A 369 -10.84 16.11 24.38
C LEU A 369 -11.91 17.22 24.36
N THR A 370 -12.02 17.99 23.27
CA THR A 370 -12.89 19.18 23.18
C THR A 370 -14.22 18.88 22.48
N VAL A 371 -14.59 17.60 22.44
CA VAL A 371 -15.76 17.07 21.75
C VAL A 371 -16.95 16.91 22.69
N SER A 372 -18.17 16.95 22.15
CA SER A 372 -19.40 16.65 22.88
C SER A 372 -19.85 15.22 22.60
N PRO A 373 -20.57 14.57 23.53
CA PRO A 373 -21.28 13.33 23.24
C PRO A 373 -22.25 13.46 22.06
N ASN A 374 -22.56 12.34 21.43
CA ASN A 374 -23.53 12.24 20.33
C ASN A 374 -23.26 13.22 19.18
N SER A 375 -21.99 13.39 18.78
CA SER A 375 -21.58 14.43 17.83
C SER A 375 -20.56 13.93 16.82
N THR A 376 -20.73 14.34 15.56
CA THR A 376 -19.78 14.08 14.47
C THR A 376 -18.81 15.25 14.27
N TYR A 377 -17.58 14.92 13.91
CA TYR A 377 -16.47 15.84 13.63
C TYR A 377 -15.67 15.37 12.42
N ALA A 378 -15.18 16.32 11.62
CA ALA A 378 -14.30 16.02 10.49
C ALA A 378 -12.90 16.61 10.73
N TYR A 379 -11.87 15.87 10.36
CA TYR A 379 -10.47 16.21 10.58
C TYR A 379 -9.65 16.07 9.30
N ARG A 380 -8.59 16.87 9.20
CA ARG A 380 -7.50 16.71 8.24
C ARG A 380 -6.19 17.13 8.89
N ILE A 381 -5.07 16.64 8.37
CA ILE A 381 -3.75 16.77 9.01
C ILE A 381 -2.73 17.23 7.98
N ILE A 382 -1.77 18.04 8.42
CA ILE A 382 -0.66 18.56 7.62
C ILE A 382 0.63 18.14 8.30
N SER A 383 1.60 17.65 7.53
CA SER A 383 2.95 17.37 8.04
C SER A 383 3.80 18.62 7.96
N ILE A 384 4.53 18.90 9.04
CA ILE A 384 5.42 20.04 9.16
C ILE A 384 6.84 19.51 9.23
N GLY A 385 7.65 19.85 8.24
CA GLY A 385 9.07 19.53 8.20
C GLY A 385 9.92 20.68 8.70
N ALA A 386 11.23 20.46 8.70
CA ALA A 386 12.17 21.51 9.08
C ALA A 386 12.12 22.71 8.11
N GLU A 387 11.93 22.48 6.80
CA GLU A 387 12.06 23.53 5.77
C GLU A 387 10.77 23.76 4.96
N GLU A 388 9.82 22.84 5.01
CA GLU A 388 8.62 22.83 4.19
C GLU A 388 7.45 22.15 4.92
N VAL A 389 6.23 22.36 4.42
CA VAL A 389 5.00 21.72 4.90
C VAL A 389 4.37 20.95 3.74
N SER A 390 3.66 19.87 4.03
CA SER A 390 2.99 19.09 3.00
C SER A 390 1.64 19.70 2.60
N GLU A 391 1.06 19.16 1.53
CA GLU A 391 -0.36 19.35 1.23
C GLU A 391 -1.26 18.84 2.37
N VAL A 392 -2.54 19.21 2.33
CA VAL A 392 -3.52 18.71 3.31
C VAL A 392 -3.85 17.24 3.05
N SER A 393 -4.02 16.45 4.12
CA SER A 393 -4.52 15.07 4.01
C SER A 393 -5.96 14.99 3.49
N SER A 394 -6.39 13.79 3.10
CA SER A 394 -7.82 13.48 2.93
C SER A 394 -8.59 13.74 4.23
N VAL A 395 -9.86 14.12 4.11
CA VAL A 395 -10.74 14.38 5.26
C VAL A 395 -11.27 13.07 5.85
N VAL A 396 -11.06 12.87 7.14
CA VAL A 396 -11.61 11.76 7.92
C VAL A 396 -12.69 12.23 8.89
N GLU A 397 -13.60 11.34 9.24
CA GLU A 397 -14.74 11.63 10.12
C GLU A 397 -14.69 10.75 11.36
N GLY A 398 -14.80 11.37 12.54
CA GLY A 398 -14.97 10.70 13.83
C GLY A 398 -16.24 11.16 14.52
N PHE A 399 -16.81 10.31 15.36
CA PHE A 399 -18.01 10.65 16.13
C PHE A 399 -17.99 10.04 17.52
N THR A 400 -18.74 10.64 18.44
CA THR A 400 -18.93 10.20 19.82
C THR A 400 -20.35 9.66 20.02
N PHE A 401 -20.54 8.76 20.99
CA PHE A 401 -21.88 8.32 21.43
C PHE A 401 -22.33 9.04 22.71
N ALA A 402 -23.60 8.84 23.07
CA ALA A 402 -24.20 9.42 24.28
C ALA A 402 -23.70 8.77 25.58
N GLU A 403 -23.41 7.47 25.56
CA GLU A 403 -22.95 6.71 26.72
C GLU A 403 -21.49 6.28 26.58
N THR A 404 -20.76 6.30 27.69
CA THR A 404 -19.40 5.76 27.75
C THR A 404 -19.45 4.26 27.43
N ASN A 405 -18.71 3.82 26.42
CA ASN A 405 -18.51 2.39 26.19
C ASN A 405 -17.42 1.88 27.15
N PRO A 406 -17.75 1.07 28.18
CA PRO A 406 -16.74 0.55 29.12
C PRO A 406 -15.73 -0.40 28.46
N ASN A 407 -16.03 -0.89 27.24
CA ASN A 407 -15.14 -1.72 26.43
C ASN A 407 -14.55 -0.95 25.23
N GLY A 408 -14.55 0.38 25.27
CA GLY A 408 -13.94 1.21 24.23
C GLY A 408 -12.47 0.83 24.00
N SER A 409 -12.14 0.46 22.77
CA SER A 409 -10.81 0.01 22.41
C SER A 409 -9.98 1.14 21.78
N LEU A 410 -8.66 1.10 21.95
CA LEU A 410 -7.79 1.85 21.06
C LEU A 410 -7.97 1.36 19.61
N GLY A 411 -7.76 2.29 18.66
CA GLY A 411 -7.79 1.98 17.25
C GLY A 411 -6.66 1.06 16.80
N GLN A 412 -6.72 0.62 15.54
CA GLN A 412 -5.69 -0.19 14.89
C GLN A 412 -4.34 0.56 14.85
N VAL A 413 -3.23 -0.15 15.10
CA VAL A 413 -1.87 0.37 14.88
C VAL A 413 -1.62 0.54 13.37
N VAL A 414 -1.02 1.66 12.96
CA VAL A 414 -0.76 2.00 11.55
C VAL A 414 0.73 2.21 11.28
N GLY A 415 1.11 2.18 9.99
CA GLY A 415 2.49 2.49 9.57
C GLY A 415 3.54 1.45 9.95
N LEU A 416 3.16 0.19 10.21
CA LEU A 416 4.12 -0.88 10.48
C LEU A 416 5.05 -1.10 9.27
N SER A 417 6.35 -1.02 9.50
CA SER A 417 7.39 -1.26 8.50
C SER A 417 8.56 -2.03 9.11
N GLY A 418 9.45 -2.57 8.27
CA GLY A 418 10.61 -3.31 8.72
C GLY A 418 11.85 -3.04 7.87
N LEU A 419 12.99 -2.81 8.53
CA LEU A 419 14.31 -2.70 7.93
C LEU A 419 15.14 -3.95 8.26
N VAL A 420 15.91 -4.42 7.29
CA VAL A 420 16.77 -5.59 7.46
C VAL A 420 18.23 -5.17 7.51
N TYR A 421 18.99 -5.76 8.42
CA TYR A 421 20.43 -5.58 8.51
C TYR A 421 21.11 -6.78 9.17
N VAL A 422 22.42 -6.88 9.00
CA VAL A 422 23.26 -7.84 9.71
C VAL A 422 23.91 -7.16 10.92
N SER A 423 23.83 -7.80 12.09
CA SER A 423 24.57 -7.42 13.29
C SER A 423 25.38 -8.63 13.75
N GLY A 424 26.72 -8.47 13.80
CA GLY A 424 27.62 -9.61 13.94
C GLY A 424 27.52 -10.54 12.72
N SER A 425 27.06 -11.77 12.92
CA SER A 425 26.89 -12.78 11.86
C SER A 425 25.43 -13.11 11.54
N LEU A 426 24.47 -12.47 12.22
CA LEU A 426 23.05 -12.81 12.10
C LEU A 426 22.23 -11.65 11.50
N PRO A 427 21.30 -11.94 10.60
CA PRO A 427 20.33 -10.95 10.13
C PRO A 427 19.33 -10.63 11.23
N ASN A 428 18.90 -9.36 11.27
CA ASN A 428 17.90 -8.83 12.17
C ASN A 428 16.85 -8.08 11.35
N VAL A 429 15.62 -8.05 11.85
CA VAL A 429 14.54 -7.20 11.33
C VAL A 429 14.18 -6.18 12.40
N GLU A 430 14.45 -4.90 12.13
CA GLU A 430 14.00 -3.78 12.94
C GLU A 430 12.64 -3.30 12.45
N LEU A 431 11.61 -3.52 13.27
CA LEU A 431 10.24 -3.09 13.04
C LEU A 431 10.00 -1.72 13.69
N SER A 432 9.26 -0.87 13.00
CA SER A 432 8.80 0.42 13.51
C SER A 432 7.34 0.67 13.09
N TRP A 433 6.60 1.41 13.91
CA TRP A 433 5.20 1.78 13.64
C TRP A 433 4.85 3.13 14.28
N SER A 434 3.65 3.63 13.98
CA SER A 434 3.15 4.86 14.62
C SER A 434 2.70 4.60 16.05
N GLU A 435 3.15 5.45 16.97
CA GLU A 435 2.70 5.42 18.38
C GLU A 435 1.20 5.74 18.47
N LEU A 436 0.49 5.03 19.36
CA LEU A 436 -0.90 5.29 19.72
C LEU A 436 -0.98 5.94 21.09
N ASP A 437 -1.62 7.11 21.16
CA ASP A 437 -1.91 7.78 22.42
C ASP A 437 -2.77 6.90 23.35
N GLY A 438 -2.36 6.79 24.61
CA GLY A 438 -2.98 5.93 25.62
C GLY A 438 -2.53 4.45 25.60
N ALA A 439 -1.67 4.02 24.68
CA ALA A 439 -1.10 2.67 24.70
C ALA A 439 -0.03 2.53 25.80
N SER A 440 -0.12 1.46 26.58
CA SER A 440 0.89 1.07 27.59
C SER A 440 2.05 0.24 27.02
N GLY A 441 1.93 -0.18 25.78
CA GLY A 441 2.90 -1.01 25.06
C GLY A 441 2.23 -1.67 23.85
N TYR A 442 2.93 -2.62 23.24
CA TYR A 442 2.52 -3.31 22.02
C TYR A 442 2.87 -4.79 22.09
N THR A 443 2.04 -5.63 21.46
CA THR A 443 2.33 -7.04 21.19
C THR A 443 2.70 -7.21 19.72
N ILE A 444 3.78 -7.94 19.46
CA ILE A 444 4.29 -8.20 18.12
C ILE A 444 4.10 -9.69 17.82
N ALA A 445 3.53 -10.00 16.66
CA ALA A 445 3.37 -11.35 16.17
C ALA A 445 4.00 -11.54 14.79
N ARG A 446 4.53 -12.72 14.53
CA ARG A 446 5.07 -13.16 13.25
C ARG A 446 4.34 -14.41 12.77
N ALA A 447 4.03 -14.51 11.48
CA ALA A 447 3.42 -15.71 10.92
C ALA A 447 4.45 -16.83 10.71
N ASP A 448 4.05 -18.09 10.82
CA ASP A 448 4.85 -19.24 10.43
C ASP A 448 4.72 -19.55 8.92
N SER A 449 5.37 -20.63 8.43
CA SER A 449 5.34 -21.00 7.00
C SER A 449 3.95 -21.42 6.51
N SER A 450 3.00 -21.66 7.41
CA SER A 450 1.59 -21.90 7.08
C SER A 450 0.73 -20.64 7.25
N LEU A 451 1.36 -19.47 7.38
CA LEU A 451 0.73 -18.16 7.62
C LEU A 451 -0.09 -18.08 8.92
N LYS A 452 0.24 -18.92 9.92
CA LYS A 452 -0.38 -18.85 11.25
C LYS A 452 0.40 -17.93 12.18
N TRP A 453 -0.29 -17.03 12.85
CA TRP A 453 0.31 -16.01 13.72
C TRP A 453 0.80 -16.56 15.06
N LYS A 454 2.03 -16.19 15.44
CA LYS A 454 2.62 -16.48 16.75
C LYS A 454 3.19 -15.20 17.37
N ASN A 455 2.93 -14.98 18.65
CA ASN A 455 3.51 -13.85 19.37
C ASN A 455 5.02 -14.07 19.51
N ILE A 456 5.82 -13.06 19.14
CA ILE A 456 7.28 -13.10 19.22
C ILE A 456 7.84 -12.15 20.29
N GLY A 457 7.03 -11.23 20.81
CA GLY A 457 7.45 -10.35 21.90
C GLY A 457 6.47 -9.22 22.19
N THR A 458 6.85 -8.36 23.13
CA THR A 458 6.17 -7.09 23.44
C THR A 458 7.18 -5.95 23.43
N SER A 459 6.71 -4.72 23.21
CA SER A 459 7.52 -3.51 23.28
C SER A 459 6.81 -2.39 24.04
N LYS A 460 7.55 -1.55 24.75
CA LYS A 460 7.03 -0.33 25.40
C LYS A 460 7.09 0.89 24.47
N THR A 461 7.92 0.82 23.44
CA THR A 461 8.12 1.85 22.43
C THR A 461 7.51 1.40 21.11
N SER A 462 7.41 2.31 20.14
CA SER A 462 6.86 2.01 18.81
C SER A 462 7.86 1.34 17.86
N ASN A 463 8.74 0.50 18.41
CA ASN A 463 9.75 -0.27 17.69
C ASN A 463 10.00 -1.63 18.35
N PHE A 464 10.54 -2.59 17.57
CA PHE A 464 10.91 -3.92 18.04
C PHE A 464 11.97 -4.54 17.11
N ILE A 465 12.94 -5.27 17.66
CA ILE A 465 13.93 -6.00 16.86
C ILE A 465 13.65 -7.50 16.95
N ASP A 466 13.33 -8.12 15.81
CA ASP A 466 13.35 -9.58 15.66
C ASP A 466 14.77 -10.02 15.31
N SER A 467 15.45 -10.67 16.27
CA SER A 467 16.82 -11.17 16.15
C SER A 467 16.91 -12.59 15.60
N SER A 468 15.78 -13.20 15.21
CA SER A 468 15.73 -14.55 14.67
C SER A 468 14.77 -14.67 13.46
N PRO A 469 14.85 -13.75 12.47
CA PRO A 469 14.02 -13.84 11.29
C PRO A 469 14.37 -15.10 10.48
N LYS A 470 13.40 -15.61 9.72
CA LYS A 470 13.66 -16.68 8.78
C LYS A 470 14.44 -16.14 7.58
N ILE A 471 15.52 -16.83 7.24
CA ILE A 471 16.44 -16.46 6.16
C ILE A 471 16.04 -17.21 4.87
N GLY A 472 16.10 -16.54 3.72
CA GLY A 472 15.71 -17.08 2.41
C GLY A 472 14.20 -17.09 2.16
N GLU A 473 13.39 -16.55 3.08
CA GLU A 473 11.93 -16.54 3.02
C GLU A 473 11.36 -15.15 3.42
N SER A 474 10.06 -14.93 3.12
CA SER A 474 9.32 -13.77 3.61
C SER A 474 8.93 -13.94 5.08
N ASN A 475 9.16 -12.89 5.88
CA ASN A 475 8.68 -12.80 7.26
C ASN A 475 7.49 -11.84 7.32
N PHE A 476 6.38 -12.30 7.89
CA PHE A 476 5.12 -11.56 7.98
C PHE A 476 4.89 -11.09 9.41
N TYR A 477 4.76 -9.79 9.65
CA TYR A 477 4.64 -9.19 10.98
C TYR A 477 3.35 -8.39 11.15
N ARG A 478 2.80 -8.39 12.36
CA ARG A 478 1.69 -7.52 12.77
C ARG A 478 1.84 -7.07 14.22
N VAL A 479 1.26 -5.93 14.56
CA VAL A 479 1.38 -5.30 15.88
C VAL A 479 -0.01 -4.90 16.40
N SER A 480 -0.25 -5.09 17.70
CA SER A 480 -1.46 -4.61 18.37
C SER A 480 -1.10 -3.85 19.64
N ALA A 481 -1.88 -2.82 19.98
CA ALA A 481 -1.68 -2.05 21.20
C ALA A 481 -2.05 -2.86 22.45
N LEU A 482 -1.41 -2.50 23.57
CA LEU A 482 -1.73 -2.99 24.91
C LEU A 482 -2.28 -1.84 25.76
N VAL A 483 -3.40 -2.06 26.43
CA VAL A 483 -3.94 -1.17 27.47
C VAL A 483 -4.01 -1.97 28.76
N GLN A 484 -3.35 -1.48 29.82
CA GLN A 484 -3.24 -2.20 31.10
C GLN A 484 -2.79 -3.66 30.92
N SER A 485 -1.79 -3.87 30.04
CA SER A 485 -1.23 -5.19 29.71
C SER A 485 -2.19 -6.17 29.03
N LYS A 486 -3.34 -5.72 28.53
CA LYS A 486 -4.25 -6.51 27.69
C LYS A 486 -4.27 -5.97 26.28
N THR A 487 -4.35 -6.86 25.29
CA THR A 487 -4.51 -6.48 23.89
C THR A 487 -5.77 -5.64 23.73
N SER A 488 -5.61 -4.45 23.18
CA SER A 488 -6.68 -3.52 22.84
C SER A 488 -6.53 -3.15 21.38
N GLY A 489 -7.60 -3.36 20.63
CA GLY A 489 -7.70 -2.96 19.23
C GLY A 489 -7.53 -4.13 18.27
N ASP A 490 -7.75 -3.81 16.99
CA ASP A 490 -7.43 -4.70 15.90
C ASP A 490 -5.91 -4.72 15.67
N TRP A 491 -5.41 -5.85 15.17
CA TRP A 491 -4.03 -5.95 14.70
C TRP A 491 -3.79 -4.98 13.54
N SER A 492 -2.58 -4.43 13.45
CA SER A 492 -2.13 -3.65 12.31
C SER A 492 -2.29 -4.40 11.00
N GLU A 493 -2.25 -3.67 9.88
CA GLU A 493 -1.94 -4.28 8.60
C GLU A 493 -0.61 -5.06 8.69
N THR A 494 -0.50 -6.14 7.91
CA THR A 494 0.70 -6.97 7.91
C THR A 494 1.83 -6.29 7.15
N ALA A 495 3.03 -6.29 7.73
CA ALA A 495 4.27 -5.94 7.04
C ALA A 495 4.99 -7.22 6.59
N VAL A 496 5.44 -7.26 5.33
CA VAL A 496 6.32 -8.33 4.82
C VAL A 496 7.73 -7.81 4.73
N VAL A 497 8.64 -8.60 5.29
CA VAL A 497 10.07 -8.35 5.27
C VAL A 497 10.76 -9.60 4.75
N ASP A 498 11.26 -9.53 3.52
CA ASP A 498 12.12 -10.57 2.95
C ASP A 498 13.50 -10.50 3.60
N VAL A 499 14.05 -11.62 4.06
CA VAL A 499 15.44 -11.68 4.55
C VAL A 499 16.25 -12.57 3.62
N ALA A 500 17.14 -11.96 2.86
CA ALA A 500 17.90 -12.62 1.81
C ALA A 500 18.94 -13.59 2.37
N ASP A 501 19.20 -14.63 1.58
CA ASP A 501 20.25 -15.62 1.78
C ASP A 501 21.26 -15.56 0.62
N GLN A 502 22.13 -16.57 0.49
CA GLN A 502 23.10 -16.64 -0.61
C GLN A 502 22.49 -17.15 -1.94
N THR A 503 21.18 -17.46 -1.99
CA THR A 503 20.48 -18.01 -3.16
C THR A 503 19.39 -17.08 -3.71
N SER A 504 19.30 -15.87 -3.16
CA SER A 504 18.33 -14.82 -3.49
C SER A 504 19.02 -13.48 -3.70
N LEU A 505 18.32 -12.50 -4.29
CA LEU A 505 18.81 -11.13 -4.38
C LEU A 505 19.08 -10.56 -2.98
N PRO A 506 20.14 -9.75 -2.81
CA PRO A 506 20.44 -9.17 -1.51
C PRO A 506 19.36 -8.18 -1.09
N ASN A 507 19.24 -7.96 0.22
CA ASN A 507 18.38 -6.91 0.76
C ASN A 507 18.92 -5.51 0.41
N GLN A 508 18.03 -4.52 0.32
CA GLN A 508 18.40 -3.10 0.24
C GLN A 508 19.26 -2.70 1.44
N VAL A 509 20.24 -1.83 1.22
CA VAL A 509 21.08 -1.31 2.30
C VAL A 509 20.27 -0.39 3.21
N SER A 510 20.40 -0.60 4.52
CA SER A 510 19.77 0.22 5.56
C SER A 510 20.82 1.05 6.32
N HIS A 511 20.35 2.12 6.97
CA HIS A 511 21.16 2.98 7.84
C HIS A 511 22.40 3.61 7.15
N LEU A 512 22.31 3.93 5.86
CA LEU A 512 23.33 4.73 5.19
C LEU A 512 23.41 6.11 5.85
N THR A 513 24.64 6.55 6.13
CA THR A 513 24.95 7.86 6.69
C THR A 513 26.17 8.43 5.97
N ALA A 514 26.25 9.76 5.88
CA ALA A 514 27.42 10.48 5.38
C ALA A 514 27.79 11.61 6.33
N THR A 515 29.09 11.83 6.53
CA THR A 515 29.58 13.05 7.19
C THR A 515 29.23 14.25 6.34
N ASN A 516 28.86 15.33 7.00
CA ASN A 516 28.40 16.52 6.31
C ASN A 516 29.04 17.69 7.04
N GLY A 517 30.02 18.36 6.45
CA GLY A 517 30.76 19.48 7.03
C GLY A 517 31.70 19.12 8.18
N ASP A 518 31.85 17.84 8.54
CA ASP A 518 32.65 17.40 9.69
C ASP A 518 34.16 17.41 9.39
N PHE A 519 34.54 17.40 8.11
CA PHE A 519 35.93 17.37 7.66
C PHE A 519 36.14 18.38 6.53
N SER A 520 37.36 18.90 6.42
CA SER A 520 37.73 19.83 5.35
C SER A 520 37.96 19.18 4.00
N ASN A 521 38.31 17.89 3.97
CA ASN A 521 38.89 17.26 2.79
C ASN A 521 38.36 15.86 2.48
N LYS A 522 37.39 15.36 3.24
CA LYS A 522 36.84 14.02 3.05
C LYS A 522 35.38 13.92 3.46
N ILE A 523 34.68 12.96 2.88
CA ILE A 523 33.34 12.54 3.31
C ILE A 523 33.41 11.06 3.69
N ILE A 524 33.05 10.72 4.92
CA ILE A 524 33.00 9.32 5.39
C ILE A 524 31.55 8.85 5.32
N LEU A 525 31.34 7.71 4.67
CA LEU A 525 30.08 7.02 4.57
C LEU A 525 30.12 5.71 5.37
N THR A 526 29.03 5.42 6.09
CA THR A 526 28.84 4.17 6.83
C THR A 526 27.43 3.65 6.67
N TRP A 527 27.27 2.34 6.61
CA TRP A 527 25.97 1.66 6.51
C TRP A 527 25.99 0.31 7.23
N ASN A 528 24.82 -0.29 7.43
CA ASN A 528 24.74 -1.65 7.93
C ASN A 528 24.88 -2.67 6.79
N ALA A 529 25.52 -3.80 7.07
CA ALA A 529 25.62 -4.88 6.09
C ALA A 529 24.23 -5.42 5.72
N ALA A 530 23.99 -5.62 4.43
CA ALA A 530 22.75 -6.15 3.90
C ALA A 530 22.82 -7.68 3.78
N PRO A 531 21.82 -8.44 4.26
CA PRO A 531 21.80 -9.89 4.05
C PRO A 531 21.84 -10.26 2.56
N GLY A 532 22.53 -11.37 2.27
CA GLY A 532 22.75 -11.85 0.90
C GLY A 532 23.76 -11.05 0.07
N ALA A 533 24.24 -9.90 0.55
CA ALA A 533 25.17 -9.05 -0.20
C ALA A 533 26.60 -9.63 -0.20
N LYS A 534 27.24 -9.63 -1.36
CA LYS A 534 28.66 -9.92 -1.54
C LYS A 534 29.48 -8.65 -1.76
N ILE A 535 28.87 -7.64 -2.37
CA ILE A 535 29.52 -6.38 -2.74
C ILE A 535 28.51 -5.23 -2.74
N TYR A 536 29.02 -4.00 -2.74
CA TYR A 536 28.23 -2.78 -2.78
C TYR A 536 28.72 -1.85 -3.89
N TYR A 537 27.79 -1.15 -4.54
CA TYR A 537 28.06 -0.09 -5.51
C TYR A 537 27.56 1.23 -4.94
N LEU A 538 28.48 2.13 -4.63
CA LEU A 538 28.20 3.48 -4.15
C LEU A 538 28.21 4.45 -5.33
N TYR A 539 27.20 5.31 -5.39
CA TYR A 539 27.07 6.34 -6.41
C TYR A 539 27.09 7.71 -5.75
N ARG A 540 27.85 8.63 -6.35
CA ARG A 540 27.93 10.03 -5.98
C ARG A 540 27.32 10.88 -7.09
N PHE A 541 26.53 11.86 -6.69
CA PHE A 541 25.97 12.88 -7.58
C PHE A 541 26.34 14.26 -7.08
N ASP A 542 26.50 15.20 -8.01
CA ASP A 542 26.74 16.61 -7.69
C ASP A 542 25.47 17.33 -7.21
N GLU A 543 25.56 18.64 -6.97
CA GLU A 543 24.44 19.48 -6.52
C GLU A 543 23.28 19.58 -7.51
N ARG A 544 23.52 19.25 -8.79
CA ARG A 544 22.50 19.20 -9.85
C ARG A 544 21.94 17.79 -10.01
N ALA A 545 22.34 16.88 -9.12
CA ALA A 545 22.02 15.47 -9.12
C ALA A 545 22.50 14.75 -10.40
N GLU A 546 23.56 15.26 -11.03
CA GLU A 546 24.25 14.58 -12.13
C GLU A 546 25.28 13.58 -11.58
N PRO A 547 25.40 12.38 -12.16
CA PRO A 547 26.39 11.39 -11.73
C PRO A 547 27.82 11.95 -11.77
N SER A 548 28.53 11.88 -10.64
CA SER A 548 29.90 12.39 -10.50
C SER A 548 30.89 11.37 -9.94
N GLY A 549 30.45 10.18 -9.54
CA GLY A 549 31.32 9.08 -9.11
C GLY A 549 30.58 7.76 -8.93
N GLN A 550 31.29 6.64 -9.16
CA GLN A 550 30.82 5.29 -8.93
C GLN A 550 31.95 4.45 -8.35
N PHE A 551 31.67 3.74 -7.25
CA PHE A 551 32.67 3.02 -6.49
C PHE A 551 32.15 1.62 -6.12
N GLU A 552 33.01 0.62 -6.29
CA GLU A 552 32.74 -0.76 -5.89
C GLU A 552 33.43 -1.06 -4.55
N ILE A 553 32.68 -1.55 -3.57
CA ILE A 553 33.09 -1.63 -2.17
C ILE A 553 32.70 -2.99 -1.58
N SER A 554 33.63 -3.65 -0.88
CA SER A 554 33.39 -4.93 -0.19
C SER A 554 33.07 -4.79 1.31
N GLY A 555 33.41 -3.64 1.91
CA GLY A 555 33.13 -3.32 3.30
C GLY A 555 31.81 -2.57 3.52
N THR A 556 31.61 -2.09 4.75
CA THR A 556 30.43 -1.29 5.15
C THR A 556 30.76 0.18 5.41
N THR A 557 31.90 0.64 4.91
CA THR A 557 32.34 2.03 5.00
C THR A 557 33.12 2.44 3.76
N TYR A 558 33.02 3.71 3.39
CA TYR A 558 33.80 4.32 2.32
C TYR A 558 34.22 5.73 2.73
N THR A 559 35.45 6.12 2.38
CA THR A 559 35.93 7.49 2.58
C THR A 559 36.19 8.13 1.23
N ASP A 560 35.30 9.04 0.84
CA ASP A 560 35.48 9.87 -0.35
C ASP A 560 36.53 10.94 -0.05
N THR A 561 37.59 10.98 -0.86
CA THR A 561 38.70 11.94 -0.76
C THR A 561 38.94 12.65 -2.09
N ASP A 562 38.00 12.54 -3.04
CA ASP A 562 38.09 13.17 -4.34
C ASP A 562 38.35 14.68 -4.20
N GLN A 563 39.15 15.25 -5.10
CA GLN A 563 39.41 16.68 -5.08
C GLN A 563 38.15 17.49 -5.37
N SER A 564 37.20 16.95 -6.15
CA SER A 564 35.95 17.64 -6.48
C SER A 564 35.13 17.97 -5.23
N ILE A 565 35.15 17.09 -4.22
CA ILE A 565 34.33 17.25 -3.02
C ILE A 565 34.93 18.24 -1.99
N GLN A 566 36.15 18.71 -2.18
CA GLN A 566 36.88 19.56 -1.22
C GLN A 566 36.56 21.06 -1.37
N ASN A 567 35.62 21.41 -2.23
CA ASN A 567 35.18 22.79 -2.48
C ASN A 567 34.07 23.26 -1.53
N GLY A 568 33.53 22.36 -0.72
CA GLY A 568 32.42 22.63 0.17
C GLY A 568 31.05 22.57 -0.50
N ASP A 569 30.94 22.01 -1.70
CA ASP A 569 29.63 21.76 -2.32
C ASP A 569 28.94 20.54 -1.70
N GLN A 570 27.63 20.44 -1.92
CA GLN A 570 26.85 19.29 -1.47
C GLN A 570 26.88 18.18 -2.51
N TYR A 571 27.03 16.96 -2.03
CA TYR A 571 27.03 15.74 -2.82
C TYR A 571 26.00 14.77 -2.28
N LEU A 572 25.29 14.11 -3.19
CA LEU A 572 24.30 13.09 -2.87
C LEU A 572 24.94 11.72 -3.02
N TYR A 573 24.64 10.81 -2.09
CA TYR A 573 25.13 9.44 -2.13
C TYR A 573 23.98 8.45 -1.96
N THR A 574 24.00 7.38 -2.75
CA THR A 574 23.15 6.19 -2.59
C THR A 574 23.99 4.94 -2.82
N ILE A 575 23.59 3.83 -2.21
CA ILE A 575 24.32 2.57 -2.29
C ILE A 575 23.40 1.41 -2.67
N ILE A 576 23.90 0.53 -3.53
CA ILE A 576 23.21 -0.68 -4.00
C ILE A 576 24.02 -1.89 -3.55
N SER A 577 23.41 -2.82 -2.84
CA SER A 577 23.99 -4.13 -2.53
C SER A 577 23.82 -5.09 -3.71
N ALA A 578 24.77 -6.02 -3.87
CA ALA A 578 24.78 -6.96 -4.99
C ALA A 578 25.36 -8.34 -4.63
N ASN A 579 24.96 -9.36 -5.39
CA ASN A 579 25.55 -10.70 -5.41
C ASN A 579 25.44 -11.31 -6.82
N ASP A 580 25.75 -12.61 -6.96
CA ASP A 580 25.75 -13.32 -8.24
C ASP A 580 24.36 -13.35 -8.93
N PHE A 581 23.28 -13.13 -8.18
CA PHE A 581 21.90 -13.11 -8.70
C PHE A 581 21.47 -11.72 -9.19
N GLY A 582 22.18 -10.65 -8.79
CA GLY A 582 21.89 -9.28 -9.23
C GLY A 582 21.99 -8.25 -8.11
N TYR A 583 21.18 -7.20 -8.22
CA TYR A 583 21.24 -5.98 -7.41
C TYR A 583 19.96 -5.78 -6.60
N ALA A 584 20.10 -5.22 -5.40
CA ALA A 584 18.97 -4.68 -4.64
C ALA A 584 18.49 -3.33 -5.20
N GLU A 585 17.40 -2.81 -4.64
CA GLU A 585 17.04 -1.40 -4.85
C GLU A 585 18.11 -0.47 -4.23
N PRO A 586 18.30 0.76 -4.76
CA PRO A 586 19.16 1.76 -4.13
C PRO A 586 18.69 2.11 -2.74
N SER A 587 19.61 2.37 -1.80
CA SER A 587 19.28 2.91 -0.48
C SER A 587 18.61 4.28 -0.58
N GLU A 588 18.03 4.75 0.53
CA GLU A 588 17.75 6.18 0.70
C GLU A 588 19.01 7.02 0.44
N VAL A 589 18.81 8.23 -0.06
CA VAL A 589 19.88 9.16 -0.42
C VAL A 589 20.35 9.91 0.82
N VAL A 590 21.66 10.06 0.98
CA VAL A 590 22.26 10.89 2.03
C VAL A 590 23.05 12.04 1.43
N ILE A 591 23.12 13.16 2.15
CA ILE A 591 23.87 14.35 1.75
C ILE A 591 25.20 14.37 2.50
N GLY A 592 26.30 14.38 1.74
CA GLY A 592 27.65 14.62 2.23
C GLY A 592 28.19 15.97 1.74
N LYS A 593 29.07 16.59 2.52
CA LYS A 593 29.75 17.85 2.17
C LYS A 593 31.03 17.99 3.01
N THR A 594 32.01 18.72 2.51
CA THR A 594 33.18 19.16 3.28
C THR A 594 33.00 20.59 3.82
N ASP A 595 33.75 20.98 4.84
CA ASP A 595 33.89 22.40 5.23
C ASP A 595 35.34 22.89 5.03
N PRO A 596 35.64 23.52 3.87
CA PRO A 596 36.98 24.02 3.57
C PRO A 596 37.50 25.05 4.58
N ASN A 597 36.61 25.69 5.35
CA ASN A 597 37.02 26.66 6.37
C ASN A 597 37.69 25.98 7.57
N LEU A 598 37.49 24.68 7.77
CA LEU A 598 38.20 23.91 8.81
C LEU A 598 39.71 23.85 8.56
N MET A 599 40.18 23.97 7.31
CA MET A 599 41.62 24.11 7.01
C MET A 599 42.19 25.50 7.33
N LYS A 600 41.35 26.54 7.36
CA LYS A 600 41.77 27.95 7.55
C LYS A 600 41.81 28.38 9.01
N ARG A 601 41.19 27.63 9.93
CA ARG A 601 41.10 27.97 11.35
C ARG A 601 42.15 27.20 12.15
N ALA A 602 43.31 27.80 12.38
CA ALA A 602 44.34 27.27 13.30
C ALA A 602 43.96 27.36 14.81
N GLY A 603 42.68 27.56 15.13
CA GLY A 603 42.24 28.03 16.45
C GLY A 603 41.54 27.03 17.36
N GLY A 604 40.88 25.98 16.87
CA GLY A 604 40.17 25.02 17.73
C GLY A 604 39.29 24.05 16.96
N ALA A 605 38.98 22.89 17.54
CA ALA A 605 38.19 21.84 16.90
C ALA A 605 36.71 22.24 16.77
N THR A 606 36.13 22.06 15.59
CA THR A 606 34.67 22.06 15.42
C THR A 606 34.12 20.75 15.98
N LEU A 607 33.19 20.87 16.93
CA LEU A 607 32.63 19.71 17.61
C LEU A 607 31.45 19.13 16.83
N ASN A 608 31.12 17.88 17.13
CA ASN A 608 29.89 17.26 16.62
C ASN A 608 28.65 17.96 17.21
N PRO A 609 27.55 18.08 16.46
CA PRO A 609 26.28 18.56 17.01
C PRO A 609 25.84 17.66 18.18
N PRO A 610 25.18 18.23 19.20
CA PRO A 610 24.52 17.45 20.23
C PRO A 610 23.55 16.43 19.63
N LYS A 611 23.55 15.22 20.19
CA LYS A 611 22.62 14.16 19.80
C LYS A 611 21.46 14.09 20.79
N GLN A 612 20.37 13.42 20.38
CA GLN A 612 19.19 13.16 21.21
C GLN A 612 18.61 14.44 21.84
N LEU A 613 18.53 15.54 21.08
CA LEU A 613 17.79 16.70 21.57
C LEU A 613 16.33 16.30 21.76
N THR A 614 15.78 16.57 22.94
CA THR A 614 14.39 16.30 23.33
C THR A 614 13.81 17.51 24.07
N SER A 615 12.48 17.62 24.06
CA SER A 615 11.73 18.63 24.82
C SER A 615 10.63 17.97 25.66
N ASN A 616 10.22 18.63 26.76
CA ASN A 616 9.00 18.24 27.47
C ASN A 616 7.75 18.79 26.78
N SER A 617 6.60 18.18 27.07
CA SER A 617 5.29 18.78 26.74
C SER A 617 5.08 20.06 27.56
N VAL A 618 4.66 21.13 26.89
CA VAL A 618 4.41 22.43 27.54
C VAL A 618 3.05 22.38 28.25
N GLY A 619 3.08 22.42 29.57
CA GLY A 619 1.89 22.40 30.42
C GLY A 619 1.36 23.80 30.75
N LYS A 620 0.49 23.88 31.76
CA LYS A 620 -0.04 25.15 32.28
C LYS A 620 1.03 26.05 32.91
N ASP A 621 2.13 25.45 33.34
CA ASP A 621 3.32 26.15 33.86
C ASP A 621 4.09 26.89 32.76
N LYS A 622 3.79 26.60 31.48
CA LYS A 622 4.43 27.17 30.30
C LYS A 622 5.95 26.98 30.31
N VAL A 623 6.46 25.92 30.92
CA VAL A 623 7.91 25.68 30.96
C VAL A 623 8.33 24.82 29.78
N VAL A 624 9.29 25.32 29.01
CA VAL A 624 10.02 24.57 28.00
C VAL A 624 11.34 24.15 28.62
N THR A 625 11.70 22.88 28.49
CA THR A 625 12.95 22.28 28.92
C THR A 625 13.48 21.42 27.79
N LEU A 626 14.66 21.81 27.30
CA LEU A 626 15.43 21.08 26.32
C LEU A 626 16.50 20.24 27.02
N LYS A 627 16.73 19.01 26.55
CA LYS A 627 17.81 18.14 27.01
C LYS A 627 18.51 17.48 25.83
N TRP A 628 19.82 17.33 25.92
CA TRP A 628 20.65 16.72 24.89
C TRP A 628 21.80 15.90 25.49
N ASP A 629 22.44 15.08 24.65
CA ASP A 629 23.66 14.37 25.03
C ASP A 629 24.84 15.34 25.12
N SER A 630 25.63 15.23 26.19
CA SER A 630 26.84 16.04 26.34
C SER A 630 27.86 15.72 25.24
N VAL A 631 28.35 16.76 24.58
CA VAL A 631 29.43 16.71 23.61
C VAL A 631 30.76 16.91 24.34
N LYS A 632 31.69 15.97 24.14
CA LYS A 632 33.03 16.04 24.71
C LYS A 632 33.75 17.31 24.22
N ASP A 633 34.49 17.96 25.12
CA ASP A 633 35.26 19.18 24.85
C ASP A 633 34.41 20.42 24.50
N SER A 634 33.09 20.36 24.75
CA SER A 634 32.20 21.51 24.63
C SER A 634 32.46 22.52 25.75
N PHE A 635 32.73 23.76 25.36
CA PHE A 635 32.84 24.93 26.22
C PHE A 635 31.48 25.60 26.43
N GLU A 636 30.66 25.67 25.37
CA GLU A 636 29.28 26.20 25.41
C GLU A 636 28.36 25.41 24.49
N TYR A 637 27.05 25.53 24.69
CA TYR A 637 26.00 25.16 23.74
C TYR A 637 25.17 26.38 23.38
N TYR A 638 24.86 26.56 22.11
CA TYR A 638 24.04 27.66 21.61
C TYR A 638 22.66 27.14 21.23
N ILE A 639 21.65 27.71 21.87
CA ILE A 639 20.25 27.37 21.67
C ILE A 639 19.71 28.25 20.56
N TYR A 640 19.10 27.63 19.57
CA TYR A 640 18.48 28.29 18.44
C TYR A 640 17.00 27.90 18.35
N ARG A 641 16.14 28.83 17.91
CA ARG A 641 14.74 28.54 17.63
C ARG A 641 14.24 29.25 16.37
N LYS A 642 13.22 28.68 15.74
CA LYS A 642 12.44 29.34 14.68
C LYS A 642 10.95 29.22 14.97
N HIS A 643 10.20 30.29 14.72
CA HIS A 643 8.74 30.34 14.89
C HIS A 643 8.03 29.88 13.61
N LEU A 644 7.02 29.03 13.77
CA LEU A 644 6.12 28.56 12.72
C LEU A 644 4.68 28.83 13.16
N LYS A 645 3.86 29.35 12.23
CA LYS A 645 2.44 29.59 12.48
C LYS A 645 1.60 29.09 11.31
N GLY A 646 0.69 28.16 11.59
CA GLY A 646 -0.25 27.59 10.62
C GLY A 646 0.48 26.89 9.46
N THR A 647 -0.04 27.08 8.24
CA THR A 647 0.53 26.55 7.00
C THR A 647 1.62 27.45 6.38
N GLY A 648 2.14 28.43 7.13
CA GLY A 648 3.03 29.49 6.63
C GLY A 648 4.46 29.05 6.28
N LYS A 649 5.24 29.98 5.69
CA LYS A 649 6.67 29.82 5.42
C LYS A 649 7.46 29.65 6.72
N VAL A 650 8.38 28.68 6.73
CA VAL A 650 9.31 28.44 7.85
C VAL A 650 10.12 29.71 8.14
N GLY A 651 10.05 30.19 9.39
CA GLY A 651 10.82 31.33 9.85
C GLY A 651 12.34 31.08 9.88
N LYS A 652 13.13 32.15 9.97
CA LYS A 652 14.59 32.01 10.12
C LYS A 652 14.95 31.48 11.51
N LEU A 653 16.05 30.75 11.58
CA LEU A 653 16.61 30.27 12.83
C LEU A 653 17.32 31.41 13.58
N GLU A 654 16.90 31.67 14.82
CA GLU A 654 17.37 32.78 15.66
C GLU A 654 18.08 32.25 16.91
N PHE A 655 19.17 32.91 17.31
CA PHE A 655 19.88 32.60 18.54
C PHE A 655 19.06 33.02 19.77
N VAL A 656 18.95 32.12 20.76
CA VAL A 656 18.16 32.33 21.98
C VAL A 656 19.06 32.55 23.19
N SER A 657 20.01 31.64 23.44
CA SER A 657 20.86 31.67 24.64
C SER A 657 22.12 30.82 24.45
N SER A 658 23.16 31.09 25.24
CA SER A 658 24.26 30.15 25.48
C SER A 658 24.07 29.40 26.79
N VAL A 659 24.62 28.18 26.87
CA VAL A 659 24.62 27.30 28.04
C VAL A 659 26.05 26.79 28.25
N GLU A 660 26.58 26.84 29.46
CA GLU A 660 27.91 26.33 29.78
C GLU A 660 28.05 24.85 29.40
N GLY A 661 29.17 24.44 28.80
CA GLY A 661 29.37 23.10 28.23
C GLY A 661 29.31 21.93 29.23
N LYS A 662 29.38 22.22 30.53
CA LYS A 662 29.15 21.24 31.61
C LYS A 662 27.66 20.93 31.84
N LYS A 663 26.76 21.74 31.29
CA LYS A 663 25.31 21.56 31.37
C LYS A 663 24.79 21.06 30.04
N ASN A 664 23.81 20.16 30.08
CA ASN A 664 23.18 19.56 28.91
C ASN A 664 21.66 19.76 28.91
N SER A 665 21.22 20.85 29.54
CA SER A 665 19.81 21.24 29.57
C SER A 665 19.65 22.76 29.57
N TYR A 666 18.54 23.20 29.02
CA TYR A 666 18.12 24.60 28.96
C TYR A 666 16.62 24.67 29.25
N SER A 667 16.19 25.67 30.02
CA SER A 667 14.76 25.93 30.22
C SER A 667 14.42 27.38 30.02
N GLU A 668 13.25 27.64 29.44
CA GLU A 668 12.66 28.97 29.33
C GLU A 668 11.15 28.91 29.52
N THR A 669 10.53 30.07 29.75
CA THR A 669 9.08 30.20 29.62
C THR A 669 8.72 30.14 28.14
N PHE A 670 7.63 29.45 27.80
CA PHE A 670 7.15 29.30 26.44
C PHE A 670 7.04 30.68 25.76
N PRO A 671 7.74 30.89 24.63
CA PRO A 671 8.01 32.24 24.12
C PRO A 671 6.88 32.83 23.28
N GLY A 672 5.87 32.04 22.94
CA GLY A 672 4.74 32.46 22.11
C GLY A 672 3.41 32.45 22.84
N ASN A 673 2.36 32.63 22.05
CA ASN A 673 0.97 32.48 22.48
C ASN A 673 0.49 31.05 22.25
N SER A 674 -0.69 30.72 22.78
CA SER A 674 -1.28 29.43 22.44
C SER A 674 -1.51 29.29 20.93
N GLY A 675 -1.24 28.09 20.41
CA GLY A 675 -1.31 27.80 18.98
C GLY A 675 -0.09 28.25 18.18
N ASP A 676 0.97 28.73 18.84
CA ASP A 676 2.28 28.91 18.21
C ASP A 676 3.11 27.61 18.28
N LEU A 677 3.90 27.36 17.23
CA LEU A 677 4.86 26.26 17.15
C LEU A 677 6.27 26.84 17.01
N PHE A 678 7.22 26.29 17.76
CA PHE A 678 8.63 26.60 17.63
C PHE A 678 9.42 25.33 17.34
N LEU A 679 10.40 25.42 16.44
CA LEU A 679 11.39 24.37 16.25
C LEU A 679 12.71 24.81 16.90
N TYR A 680 13.23 23.98 17.79
CA TYR A 680 14.50 24.23 18.49
C TYR A 680 15.61 23.34 17.94
N SER A 681 16.82 23.88 17.93
CA SER A 681 18.06 23.14 17.67
C SER A 681 19.16 23.66 18.58
N VAL A 682 20.16 22.81 18.85
CA VAL A 682 21.31 23.15 19.69
C VAL A 682 22.60 22.92 18.91
N ARG A 683 23.55 23.85 19.04
CA ARG A 683 24.90 23.73 18.50
C ARG A 683 25.92 23.65 19.64
N SER A 684 26.98 22.86 19.48
CA SER A 684 28.10 22.79 20.42
C SER A 684 29.22 23.74 19.99
N LYS A 685 29.76 24.44 21.00
CA LYS A 685 30.87 25.39 21.04
C LYS A 685 32.15 24.83 21.66
N SER A 686 33.28 24.66 20.98
CA SER A 686 34.57 24.56 21.72
C SER A 686 35.11 25.93 22.10
N GLU A 687 36.04 26.02 23.06
CA GLU A 687 36.53 27.30 23.62
C GLU A 687 37.09 28.24 22.55
N PHE A 688 37.75 27.68 21.53
CA PHE A 688 38.41 28.43 20.46
C PHE A 688 37.99 28.00 19.05
N GLY A 689 37.03 27.07 18.92
CA GLY A 689 36.54 26.55 17.63
C GLY A 689 35.26 27.21 17.13
N SER A 690 34.74 26.70 16.02
CA SER A 690 33.46 27.13 15.46
C SER A 690 32.29 26.43 16.14
N GLU A 691 31.08 26.99 15.98
CA GLU A 691 29.84 26.26 16.23
C GLU A 691 29.80 24.98 15.40
N SER A 692 29.25 23.92 15.99
CA SER A 692 28.82 22.74 15.25
C SER A 692 27.65 23.06 14.34
N LYS A 693 27.20 22.03 13.61
CA LYS A 693 25.90 22.04 12.96
C LYS A 693 24.74 22.08 13.96
N ASP A 694 23.55 22.33 13.42
CA ASP A 694 22.28 22.11 14.10
C ASP A 694 22.16 20.63 14.53
N SER A 695 21.72 20.40 15.76
CA SER A 695 21.19 19.09 16.18
C SER A 695 19.91 18.75 15.40
N ASN A 696 19.33 17.57 15.67
CA ASN A 696 17.95 17.31 15.29
C ASN A 696 17.02 18.44 15.79
N TYR A 697 16.01 18.79 15.00
CA TYR A 697 15.00 19.74 15.43
C TYR A 697 14.01 19.05 16.38
N VAL A 698 13.57 19.76 17.41
CA VAL A 698 12.45 19.37 18.27
C VAL A 698 11.34 20.40 18.20
N SER A 699 10.10 19.94 18.09
CA SER A 699 8.92 20.80 18.10
C SER A 699 8.45 21.10 19.51
N VAL A 700 8.25 22.38 19.79
CA VAL A 700 7.71 22.88 21.05
C VAL A 700 6.47 23.72 20.75
N PHE A 701 5.33 23.32 21.27
CA PHE A 701 4.05 23.98 21.06
C PHE A 701 3.21 23.94 22.33
N TRP A 702 2.26 24.85 22.43
CA TRP A 702 1.31 24.89 23.52
C TRP A 702 -0.14 24.89 23.01
N ASN A 703 -0.79 23.74 23.16
CA ASN A 703 -2.19 23.55 22.82
C ASN A 703 -3.06 24.01 24.01
N GLU A 704 -3.67 25.19 23.94
CA GLU A 704 -4.69 25.55 24.94
C GLU A 704 -5.92 24.65 24.74
N PRO A 705 -6.50 24.11 25.84
CA PRO A 705 -7.77 23.42 25.76
C PRO A 705 -8.83 24.37 25.21
N LYS A 706 -9.28 24.14 23.98
CA LYS A 706 -10.46 24.84 23.46
C LYS A 706 -11.67 24.44 24.28
N ALA A 707 -12.57 25.39 24.53
CA ALA A 707 -13.82 25.09 25.23
C ALA A 707 -14.56 23.96 24.50
N GLN A 708 -15.08 23.01 25.28
CA GLN A 708 -15.91 21.93 24.75
C GLN A 708 -17.09 22.55 24.00
N VAL A 709 -17.23 22.21 22.71
CA VAL A 709 -18.31 22.75 21.87
C VAL A 709 -19.61 22.08 22.31
N LYS A 710 -20.40 22.74 23.15
CA LYS A 710 -21.73 22.25 23.56
C LYS A 710 -22.69 22.27 22.37
N LYS A 711 -22.83 21.14 21.68
CA LYS A 711 -23.90 20.96 20.69
C LYS A 711 -25.21 20.68 21.45
N ARG A 712 -26.29 21.41 21.15
CA ARG A 712 -27.61 21.17 21.78
C ARG A 712 -28.14 19.82 21.31
N THR A 713 -28.50 18.94 22.24
CA THR A 713 -29.11 17.63 22.00
C THR A 713 -30.58 17.77 21.60
N ILE A 714 -30.87 18.44 20.48
CA ILE A 714 -32.18 18.35 19.83
C ILE A 714 -31.92 18.34 18.33
N SER A 715 -31.48 17.19 17.82
CA SER A 715 -31.49 16.95 16.39
C SER A 715 -32.74 16.14 16.06
N LEU A 716 -33.62 16.74 15.25
CA LEU A 716 -34.75 16.07 14.60
C LEU A 716 -34.31 15.41 13.27
N GLU A 717 -33.00 15.36 12.98
CA GLU A 717 -32.51 14.77 11.73
C GLU A 717 -32.79 13.26 11.71
N GLU A 718 -33.42 12.82 10.65
CA GLU A 718 -33.73 11.41 10.40
C GLU A 718 -32.54 10.71 9.72
N LEU A 719 -32.52 9.38 9.79
CA LEU A 719 -31.57 8.55 9.07
C LEU A 719 -31.58 8.92 7.56
N PRO A 720 -30.43 9.33 6.98
CA PRO A 720 -30.39 9.74 5.59
C PRO A 720 -30.87 8.64 4.64
N SER A 721 -31.63 9.04 3.62
CA SER A 721 -32.10 8.12 2.56
C SER A 721 -30.96 7.44 1.80
N SER A 722 -29.75 7.99 1.86
CA SER A 722 -28.54 7.35 1.35
C SER A 722 -28.28 6.00 2.02
N PHE A 723 -28.56 5.82 3.32
CA PHE A 723 -28.47 4.53 4.02
C PHE A 723 -29.68 3.62 3.77
N VAL A 724 -30.89 4.19 3.78
CA VAL A 724 -32.14 3.42 3.75
C VAL A 724 -32.28 2.64 2.44
N GLY A 725 -32.72 1.38 2.54
CA GLY A 725 -32.98 0.49 1.41
C GLY A 725 -32.22 -0.83 1.50
N THR A 726 -32.21 -1.56 0.38
CA THR A 726 -31.55 -2.85 0.27
C THR A 726 -30.15 -2.67 -0.30
N TRP A 727 -29.21 -3.38 0.29
CA TRP A 727 -27.82 -3.44 -0.10
C TRP A 727 -27.43 -4.88 -0.32
N SER A 728 -26.66 -5.16 -1.36
CA SER A 728 -26.20 -6.52 -1.61
C SER A 728 -24.71 -6.64 -1.90
N SER A 729 -24.16 -7.78 -1.49
CA SER A 729 -22.77 -8.20 -1.66
C SER A 729 -22.71 -9.69 -1.99
N MET A 730 -21.53 -10.17 -2.39
CA MET A 730 -21.24 -11.58 -2.56
C MET A 730 -20.12 -11.99 -1.62
N TYR A 731 -20.36 -13.04 -0.83
CA TYR A 731 -19.38 -13.60 0.09
C TYR A 731 -19.02 -15.03 -0.30
N TRP A 732 -17.73 -15.35 -0.29
CA TRP A 732 -17.27 -16.72 -0.43
C TRP A 732 -17.15 -17.41 0.92
N ASN A 733 -18.05 -18.36 1.21
CA ASN A 733 -17.92 -19.24 2.36
C ASN A 733 -17.06 -20.47 1.99
N PRO A 734 -15.99 -20.81 2.73
CA PRO A 734 -15.15 -21.96 2.43
C PRO A 734 -15.88 -23.32 2.42
N LYS A 735 -16.99 -23.45 3.15
CA LYS A 735 -17.78 -24.69 3.27
C LYS A 735 -18.95 -24.74 2.29
N SER A 736 -19.59 -23.60 2.03
CA SER A 736 -20.84 -23.51 1.27
C SER A 736 -20.76 -22.63 0.01
N GLY A 737 -19.58 -22.12 -0.32
CA GLY A 737 -19.29 -21.36 -1.55
C GLY A 737 -19.85 -19.95 -1.59
N PRO A 738 -20.09 -19.43 -2.81
CA PRO A 738 -20.71 -18.12 -3.02
C PRO A 738 -22.07 -18.03 -2.32
N GLN A 739 -22.25 -16.98 -1.54
CA GLN A 739 -23.51 -16.62 -0.90
C GLN A 739 -23.87 -15.17 -1.24
N VAL A 740 -25.15 -14.94 -1.52
CA VAL A 740 -25.69 -13.59 -1.61
C VAL A 740 -25.84 -13.07 -0.19
N VAL A 741 -25.25 -11.91 0.08
CA VAL A 741 -25.38 -11.23 1.37
C VAL A 741 -26.21 -9.97 1.15
N GLY A 742 -27.32 -9.85 1.87
CA GLY A 742 -28.20 -8.69 1.84
C GLY A 742 -28.17 -7.93 3.16
N ILE A 743 -28.27 -6.60 3.11
CA ILE A 743 -28.61 -5.78 4.27
C ILE A 743 -29.81 -4.92 3.90
N GLU A 744 -30.88 -5.03 4.67
CA GLU A 744 -32.02 -4.13 4.58
C GLU A 744 -31.94 -3.12 5.73
N ILE A 745 -31.79 -1.84 5.41
CA ILE A 745 -31.69 -0.76 6.39
C ILE A 745 -32.98 0.07 6.36
N THR A 746 -33.62 0.18 7.53
CA THR A 746 -34.81 1.02 7.75
C THR A 746 -34.54 1.99 8.91
N GLY A 747 -35.06 3.21 8.81
CA GLY A 747 -34.93 4.23 9.85
C GLY A 747 -36.28 4.63 10.45
N ASN A 748 -36.27 5.05 11.72
CA ASN A 748 -37.36 5.75 12.38
C ASN A 748 -36.75 6.88 13.24
N GLY A 749 -36.80 8.12 12.75
CA GLY A 749 -35.98 9.19 13.31
C GLY A 749 -34.49 8.86 13.15
N GLN A 750 -33.72 8.97 14.23
CA GLN A 750 -32.30 8.60 14.26
C GLN A 750 -32.06 7.11 14.45
N ASP A 751 -33.07 6.37 14.89
CA ASP A 751 -32.92 4.93 15.12
C ASP A 751 -32.91 4.20 13.78
N PHE A 752 -32.04 3.20 13.68
CA PHE A 752 -31.96 2.34 12.52
C PHE A 752 -32.09 0.87 12.92
N ILE A 753 -32.65 0.10 12.00
CA ILE A 753 -32.63 -1.35 11.99
C ILE A 753 -31.92 -1.79 10.73
N ALA A 754 -30.88 -2.60 10.87
CA ALA A 754 -30.19 -3.25 9.76
C ALA A 754 -30.39 -4.77 9.87
N LYS A 755 -31.16 -5.35 8.94
CA LYS A 755 -31.39 -6.80 8.85
C LYS A 755 -30.40 -7.42 7.88
N LEU A 756 -29.52 -8.27 8.40
CA LEU A 756 -28.57 -9.05 7.61
C LEU A 756 -29.26 -10.33 7.11
N LYS A 757 -29.18 -10.55 5.80
CA LYS A 757 -29.73 -11.70 5.08
C LYS A 757 -28.62 -12.51 4.42
N LEU A 758 -28.69 -13.83 4.50
CA LEU A 758 -27.88 -14.76 3.71
C LEU A 758 -28.78 -15.59 2.82
N ASN A 759 -28.60 -15.48 1.51
CA ASN A 759 -29.46 -16.13 0.50
C ASN A 759 -30.95 -15.92 0.83
N ASP A 760 -31.33 -14.66 1.02
CA ASP A 760 -32.67 -14.17 1.36
C ASP A 760 -33.25 -14.62 2.73
N LYS A 761 -32.45 -15.28 3.57
CA LYS A 761 -32.86 -15.64 4.94
C LYS A 761 -32.27 -14.67 5.96
N ASP A 762 -33.12 -14.11 6.82
CA ASP A 762 -32.67 -13.29 7.95
C ASP A 762 -31.77 -14.11 8.88
N VAL A 763 -30.56 -13.60 9.14
CA VAL A 763 -29.59 -14.26 10.05
C VAL A 763 -29.27 -13.44 11.29
N ARG A 764 -29.36 -12.11 11.21
CA ARG A 764 -29.13 -11.22 12.35
C ARG A 764 -29.76 -9.85 12.12
N GLN A 765 -30.19 -9.22 13.19
CA GLN A 765 -30.64 -7.83 13.20
C GLN A 765 -29.70 -6.98 14.07
N PHE A 766 -29.35 -5.81 13.57
CA PHE A 766 -28.60 -4.80 14.31
C PHE A 766 -29.49 -3.57 14.51
N THR A 767 -29.43 -3.00 15.69
CA THR A 767 -30.18 -1.80 16.06
C THR A 767 -29.23 -0.80 16.68
N GLY A 768 -29.40 0.46 16.34
CA GLY A 768 -28.61 1.55 16.91
C GLY A 768 -29.21 2.89 16.53
N THR A 769 -28.51 3.95 16.92
CA THR A 769 -28.88 5.32 16.63
C THR A 769 -27.81 5.94 15.73
N TRP A 770 -28.22 6.53 14.63
CA TRP A 770 -27.34 7.26 13.72
C TRP A 770 -26.99 8.63 14.33
N ILE A 771 -25.73 9.02 14.17
CA ILE A 771 -25.25 10.32 14.65
C ILE A 771 -25.38 11.33 13.51
N PRO A 772 -26.07 12.47 13.72
CA PRO A 772 -26.18 13.54 12.73
C PRO A 772 -24.87 13.89 12.02
N GLY A 773 -24.92 13.94 10.69
CA GLY A 773 -23.77 14.18 9.81
C GLY A 773 -22.81 13.01 9.61
N SER A 774 -23.01 11.88 10.29
CA SER A 774 -22.14 10.69 10.13
C SER A 774 -22.40 9.96 8.81
N GLN A 775 -21.34 9.53 8.15
CA GLN A 775 -21.42 8.60 7.00
C GLN A 775 -21.33 7.13 7.42
N THR A 776 -21.38 6.88 8.73
CA THR A 776 -21.24 5.57 9.33
C THR A 776 -22.41 5.24 10.26
N LEU A 777 -22.93 4.02 10.16
CA LEU A 777 -23.79 3.38 11.16
C LEU A 777 -22.95 2.42 11.99
N LYS A 778 -23.15 2.45 13.31
CA LYS A 778 -22.46 1.54 14.23
C LYS A 778 -23.44 0.97 15.23
N ALA A 779 -23.35 -0.34 15.43
CA ALA A 779 -24.02 -1.10 16.46
C ALA A 779 -23.08 -2.20 16.98
N ASN A 780 -23.48 -2.92 18.03
CA ASN A 780 -22.65 -3.98 18.58
C ASN A 780 -22.39 -5.09 17.53
N GLY A 781 -21.13 -5.22 17.11
CA GLY A 781 -20.68 -6.16 16.09
C GLY A 781 -21.08 -5.80 14.65
N PHE A 782 -21.45 -4.54 14.38
CA PHE A 782 -21.80 -4.04 13.05
C PHE A 782 -21.29 -2.62 12.85
N LEU A 783 -20.53 -2.43 11.76
CA LEU A 783 -20.14 -1.13 11.25
C LEU A 783 -20.57 -1.08 9.78
N PHE A 784 -21.18 0.02 9.34
CA PHE A 784 -21.56 0.22 7.96
C PHE A 784 -21.25 1.65 7.54
N GLU A 785 -20.33 1.82 6.60
CA GLU A 785 -19.80 3.10 6.16
C GLU A 785 -20.09 3.31 4.68
N ILE A 786 -20.76 4.40 4.32
CA ILE A 786 -20.96 4.77 2.92
C ILE A 786 -19.61 5.11 2.29
N SER A 787 -19.34 4.56 1.11
CA SER A 787 -18.10 4.81 0.40
C SER A 787 -18.04 6.25 -0.12
N LYS A 788 -16.95 6.93 0.19
CA LYS A 788 -16.64 8.28 -0.33
C LYS A 788 -16.08 8.25 -1.76
N SER A 789 -15.48 7.14 -2.17
CA SER A 789 -14.80 7.00 -3.47
C SER A 789 -15.64 6.29 -4.52
N LEU A 790 -16.67 5.55 -4.11
CA LEU A 790 -17.64 4.92 -5.01
C LEU A 790 -19.07 5.22 -4.59
N GLU A 791 -19.73 6.09 -5.34
CA GLU A 791 -21.15 6.38 -5.18
C GLU A 791 -22.00 5.09 -5.21
N GLY A 792 -23.01 5.01 -4.33
CA GLY A 792 -23.91 3.86 -4.22
C GLY A 792 -23.26 2.60 -3.64
N ASN A 793 -22.06 2.71 -3.06
CA ASN A 793 -21.38 1.60 -2.40
C ASN A 793 -21.15 1.91 -0.93
N SER A 794 -20.94 0.85 -0.15
CA SER A 794 -20.58 0.93 1.25
C SER A 794 -19.58 -0.15 1.62
N LEU A 795 -19.01 -0.01 2.80
CA LEU A 795 -18.19 -0.99 3.46
C LEU A 795 -18.91 -1.40 4.74
N ALA A 796 -19.13 -2.70 4.94
CA ALA A 796 -19.68 -3.19 6.20
C ALA A 796 -18.72 -4.18 6.85
N GLN A 797 -18.54 -4.03 8.15
CA GLN A 797 -17.77 -4.95 8.99
C GLN A 797 -18.71 -5.65 9.98
N PHE A 798 -18.50 -6.95 10.15
CA PHE A 798 -19.30 -7.79 11.03
C PHE A 798 -18.43 -8.51 12.06
N GLN A 799 -18.94 -8.60 13.29
CA GLN A 799 -18.33 -9.39 14.36
C GLN A 799 -19.37 -10.29 15.01
N SER A 800 -18.95 -11.47 15.46
CA SER A 800 -19.81 -12.45 16.16
C SER A 800 -21.04 -12.89 15.36
N VAL A 801 -20.95 -13.01 14.03
CA VAL A 801 -22.00 -13.59 13.17
C VAL A 801 -21.62 -15.05 12.86
N LYS A 802 -22.52 -16.00 13.14
CA LYS A 802 -22.24 -17.46 13.13
C LYS A 802 -21.63 -17.97 11.81
N ASP A 803 -21.99 -17.40 10.67
CA ASP A 803 -21.57 -17.84 9.34
C ASP A 803 -20.44 -17.00 8.73
N PHE A 804 -19.98 -15.96 9.44
CA PHE A 804 -18.90 -15.09 9.01
C PHE A 804 -17.64 -15.31 9.85
N GLU A 805 -16.50 -15.08 9.22
CA GLU A 805 -15.25 -14.90 9.96
C GLU A 805 -15.36 -13.62 10.82
N ASN A 806 -14.78 -13.64 12.02
CA ASN A 806 -14.87 -12.49 12.91
C ASN A 806 -14.08 -11.31 12.33
N GLY A 807 -14.71 -10.14 12.24
CA GLY A 807 -14.11 -8.96 11.59
C GLY A 807 -14.23 -8.98 10.06
N LEU A 808 -15.05 -9.87 9.48
CA LEU A 808 -15.31 -9.92 8.04
C LEU A 808 -15.77 -8.55 7.54
N GLU A 809 -15.13 -8.10 6.47
CA GLU A 809 -15.42 -6.82 5.83
C GLU A 809 -15.85 -7.06 4.38
N LEU A 810 -17.05 -6.60 4.03
CA LEU A 810 -17.63 -6.74 2.69
C LEU A 810 -17.97 -5.38 2.11
N SER A 811 -17.82 -5.22 0.79
CA SER A 811 -18.38 -4.05 0.12
C SER A 811 -19.77 -4.37 -0.40
N PHE A 812 -20.72 -3.48 -0.15
CA PHE A 812 -22.09 -3.60 -0.64
C PHE A 812 -22.35 -2.56 -1.70
N THR A 813 -23.21 -2.90 -2.65
CA THR A 813 -23.81 -1.95 -3.57
C THR A 813 -25.29 -1.80 -3.25
N LYS A 814 -25.78 -0.57 -3.28
CA LYS A 814 -27.20 -0.27 -3.07
C LYS A 814 -28.02 -0.78 -4.26
N GLU A 815 -29.14 -1.44 -3.96
CA GLU A 815 -30.11 -1.86 -4.96
C GLU A 815 -30.99 -0.67 -5.37
N LYS A 816 -31.48 -0.69 -6.60
CA LYS A 816 -32.27 0.40 -7.17
C LYS A 816 -33.72 0.36 -6.73
#